data_AF-A0AA38XLI7-F1
#
_entry.id   AF-A0AA38XLI7-F1
#
_cell.length_a   1.000
_cell.length_b   1.000
_cell.length_c   1.000
_cell.angle_alpha   90.00
_cell.angle_beta   90.00
_cell.angle_gamma   90.00
#
_symmetry.space_group_name_H-M   'P 1'
#
loop_
_entity.id
_entity.type
_entity.pdbx_description
1 polymer ?
#
loop_
_entity_poly.entity_id
_entity_poly.type
_entity_poly.pdbx_seq_one_letter_code
_entity_poly.pdbx_strand_id
1 'polypeptide(L)'
;MPSKTHPSFDQDLGCADRFDIDEKDIAASVVPEYAQPWDKMVERRVVRKIDFALIPLMWLGYSLVYYDKAILGGASVFGMTTDLKLKVVTDPTSTPPKVSTTRLSWATSLFYFGMLAGVGPLTYLFQRFHLGRTVGLVVITWGAIAMSTAGVTTYRGLWVQRFFLGFTESIMPTAFMVIISGYYTQAEQTWRQCLWYSATGGWTIIGALINFGFAHLSGRDLKNWQYLYLMAGSLTALYGIVFFFFPNSPAQAWWFTEEEKRVAIERLRMGQLGVRCQKIKWLQFKEACLDLKVWIIAIMMGAAYSVNGAVSGFGPLIVSTFGWSAYDSLLWQMPLGGVCFIGILLCGFLSLKISNIRLIMLIACCLPVIAGCAMIWKSDWYHHAATPIAGYTIIGAFAPVTSLIVSMGMANVAGNTKKSFQAAAIFVFYTVGNISGPFWIRTETVKEHYPELWKGIIGSYTLVIVLATVLYVMLRRENARRDRLNLEEKDAERVAFDDLTDKENLHFRYVYALRRSAARFLTSRPTSLISPVCSYTSLSAPSSRIAQRSPAFQLQRRWATTEAVEKPPVSAVEPTNAEELENASQTGAEPAADTQGNVTALGDSAADDTPIAETANATEATDEALPAAETGEKIMAESAGAAPQSNVDHAGMFDKKATLYVGNLFFDVTETDIVKEFARFGTVSRCKIVRDSRGLSKGFGYVDFSTQEAADAALERLNMSLFEGRRITVQYAARNSSVLDQQRVENKPTNPPSKTLFIGNMSFEMTDRDLTALFRGVRNVIDVRVAIDRRTGQPRGFAHADFIDVKSAMEAMKLLSEKEIYGRKLRVDYSYSSANRAPRNDQPPQN
;
A
#
# COMPACT_ATOMS: atom_id res chain seq x y z
N MET A 1 -0.12 -28.11 -58.72
CA MET A 1 0.92 -28.02 -57.66
C MET A 1 0.23 -27.62 -56.36
N PRO A 2 0.64 -28.16 -55.20
CA PRO A 2 -0.09 -28.00 -53.93
C PRO A 2 0.21 -26.69 -53.19
N SER A 3 -0.59 -26.42 -52.17
CA SER A 3 -0.49 -25.27 -51.26
C SER A 3 0.71 -25.34 -50.31
N LYS A 4 1.06 -24.18 -49.72
CA LYS A 4 1.76 -24.11 -48.45
C LYS A 4 0.97 -23.23 -47.48
N THR A 5 0.52 -23.82 -46.39
CA THR A 5 -0.12 -23.15 -45.26
C THR A 5 0.91 -22.49 -44.35
N HIS A 6 0.49 -21.48 -43.58
CA HIS A 6 1.28 -20.99 -42.45
C HIS A 6 1.24 -22.01 -41.31
N PRO A 7 2.35 -22.21 -40.55
CA PRO A 7 2.33 -23.02 -39.35
C PRO A 7 1.56 -22.30 -38.23
N SER A 8 0.65 -23.01 -37.58
CA SER A 8 -0.08 -22.57 -36.39
C SER A 8 0.82 -22.60 -35.15
N PHE A 9 0.91 -21.49 -34.41
CA PHE A 9 1.75 -21.36 -33.22
C PHE A 9 0.92 -21.52 -31.93
N ASP A 10 0.20 -22.64 -31.81
CA ASP A 10 -0.71 -22.96 -30.69
C ASP A 10 -0.39 -24.36 -30.11
N GLN A 11 0.75 -24.47 -29.43
CA GLN A 11 1.10 -25.60 -28.57
C GLN A 11 2.22 -25.23 -27.60
N ASP A 12 1.88 -24.53 -26.50
CA ASP A 12 2.67 -24.47 -25.24
C ASP A 12 1.91 -23.75 -24.09
N LEU A 13 0.59 -23.99 -23.99
CA LEU A 13 -0.28 -23.48 -22.92
C LEU A 13 -0.61 -24.60 -21.92
N GLY A 14 0.37 -24.97 -21.09
CA GLY A 14 0.32 -26.23 -20.34
C GLY A 14 0.94 -26.25 -18.94
N CYS A 15 1.22 -25.12 -18.29
CA CYS A 15 1.75 -25.14 -16.91
C CYS A 15 1.50 -23.87 -16.07
N ALA A 16 1.51 -22.68 -16.66
CA ALA A 16 1.56 -21.43 -15.88
C ALA A 16 0.24 -21.01 -15.22
N ASP A 17 -0.91 -21.25 -15.86
CA ASP A 17 -2.16 -20.58 -15.47
C ASP A 17 -2.83 -21.13 -14.20
N ARG A 18 -2.55 -22.38 -13.79
CA ARG A 18 -3.27 -23.04 -12.67
C ARG A 18 -3.11 -22.33 -11.32
N PHE A 19 -2.03 -21.58 -11.08
CA PHE A 19 -1.80 -20.91 -9.80
C PHE A 19 -2.36 -19.48 -9.71
N ASP A 20 -2.54 -18.77 -10.83
CA ASP A 20 -3.10 -17.41 -10.85
C ASP A 20 -4.65 -17.41 -11.00
N ILE A 21 -5.26 -18.58 -11.22
CA ILE A 21 -6.72 -18.77 -11.22
C ILE A 21 -7.25 -18.81 -9.78
N ASP A 22 -6.68 -19.66 -8.91
CA ASP A 22 -7.15 -19.86 -7.53
C ASP A 22 -7.24 -18.57 -6.70
N GLU A 23 -6.21 -17.71 -6.69
CA GLU A 23 -6.28 -16.44 -5.92
C GLU A 23 -7.34 -15.48 -6.48
N LYS A 24 -7.66 -15.58 -7.77
CA LYS A 24 -8.65 -14.76 -8.45
C LYS A 24 -10.07 -15.21 -8.14
N ASP A 25 -10.31 -16.52 -8.12
CA ASP A 25 -11.57 -17.12 -7.65
C ASP A 25 -11.79 -16.93 -6.15
N ILE A 26 -10.75 -17.00 -5.31
CA ILE A 26 -10.85 -16.70 -3.88
C ILE A 26 -11.22 -15.23 -3.64
N ALA A 27 -10.68 -14.28 -4.42
CA ALA A 27 -11.06 -12.87 -4.31
C ALA A 27 -12.48 -12.61 -4.85
N ALA A 28 -12.88 -13.26 -5.94
CA ALA A 28 -14.19 -13.09 -6.58
C ALA A 28 -15.33 -13.79 -5.83
N SER A 29 -15.09 -14.91 -5.16
CA SER A 29 -16.10 -15.62 -4.35
C SER A 29 -16.48 -14.88 -3.07
N VAL A 30 -15.57 -14.11 -2.48
CA VAL A 30 -15.84 -13.27 -1.29
C VAL A 30 -16.59 -11.98 -1.64
N VAL A 31 -16.41 -11.45 -2.85
CA VAL A 31 -16.86 -10.09 -3.24
C VAL A 31 -17.70 -10.12 -4.53
N PRO A 32 -18.97 -9.68 -4.51
CA PRO A 32 -19.83 -9.66 -5.70
C PRO A 32 -19.27 -8.86 -6.88
N GLU A 33 -19.71 -9.20 -8.09
CA GLU A 33 -19.37 -8.49 -9.34
C GLU A 33 -19.59 -6.97 -9.26
N TYR A 34 -20.53 -6.50 -8.43
CA TYR A 34 -20.86 -5.10 -8.24
C TYR A 34 -20.40 -4.63 -6.86
N ALA A 35 -19.57 -3.58 -6.82
CA ALA A 35 -19.03 -3.02 -5.59
C ALA A 35 -20.16 -2.56 -4.64
N GLN A 36 -20.13 -3.01 -3.39
CA GLN A 36 -21.15 -2.70 -2.40
C GLN A 36 -20.72 -1.58 -1.42
N PRO A 37 -21.66 -0.73 -0.96
CA PRO A 37 -21.35 0.29 0.04
C PRO A 37 -21.11 -0.35 1.42
N TRP A 38 -19.95 -0.05 2.02
CA TRP A 38 -19.57 -0.50 3.37
C TRP A 38 -19.60 0.65 4.39
N ASP A 39 -19.59 0.30 5.68
CA ASP A 39 -19.46 1.28 6.77
C ASP A 39 -18.00 1.71 7.01
N LYS A 40 -17.80 3.03 7.09
CA LYS A 40 -16.52 3.66 7.39
C LYS A 40 -16.02 3.38 8.81
N MET A 41 -16.88 2.98 9.76
CA MET A 41 -16.40 2.51 11.07
C MET A 41 -15.76 1.12 10.99
N VAL A 42 -16.31 0.21 10.19
CA VAL A 42 -15.71 -1.10 9.89
C VAL A 42 -14.42 -0.92 9.11
N GLU A 43 -14.38 -0.07 8.09
CA GLU A 43 -13.16 0.28 7.34
C GLU A 43 -12.03 0.74 8.27
N ARG A 44 -12.33 1.66 9.20
CA ARG A 44 -11.39 2.16 10.23
C ARG A 44 -10.99 1.10 11.27
N ARG A 45 -11.72 0.00 11.40
CA ARG A 45 -11.36 -1.15 12.25
C ARG A 45 -10.41 -2.08 11.49
N VAL A 46 -10.75 -2.41 10.24
CA VAL A 46 -9.93 -3.20 9.31
C VAL A 46 -8.55 -2.57 9.13
N VAL A 47 -8.48 -1.28 8.79
CA VAL A 47 -7.19 -0.57 8.61
C VAL A 47 -6.33 -0.60 9.88
N ARG A 48 -6.93 -0.46 11.06
CA ARG A 48 -6.19 -0.58 12.34
C ARG A 48 -5.70 -2.00 12.60
N LYS A 49 -6.49 -3.03 12.31
CA LYS A 49 -6.03 -4.44 12.39
C LYS A 49 -4.87 -4.70 11.44
N ILE A 50 -4.92 -4.21 10.20
CA ILE A 50 -3.81 -4.29 9.23
C ILE A 50 -2.57 -3.58 9.81
N ASP A 51 -2.71 -2.34 10.30
CA ASP A 51 -1.59 -1.58 10.87
C ASP A 51 -0.94 -2.28 12.06
N PHE A 52 -1.73 -2.86 12.98
CA PHE A 52 -1.20 -3.60 14.14
C PHE A 52 -0.54 -4.94 13.77
N ALA A 53 -0.99 -5.63 12.73
CA ALA A 53 -0.39 -6.89 12.29
C ALA A 53 0.88 -6.66 11.43
N LEU A 54 0.80 -5.77 10.43
CA LEU A 54 1.84 -5.61 9.42
C LEU A 54 2.97 -4.67 9.83
N ILE A 55 2.67 -3.52 10.45
CA ILE A 55 3.70 -2.50 10.67
C ILE A 55 4.76 -2.94 11.67
N PRO A 56 4.45 -3.58 12.81
CA PRO A 56 5.48 -4.12 13.72
C PRO A 56 6.35 -5.20 13.05
N LEU A 57 5.72 -6.11 12.29
CA LEU A 57 6.44 -7.17 11.57
C LEU A 57 7.40 -6.58 10.52
N MET A 58 6.94 -5.64 9.71
CA MET A 58 7.76 -4.97 8.69
C MET A 58 8.85 -4.07 9.31
N TRP A 59 8.56 -3.41 10.42
CA TRP A 59 9.55 -2.60 11.14
C TRP A 59 10.68 -3.47 11.71
N LEU A 60 10.36 -4.64 12.28
CA LEU A 60 11.36 -5.60 12.75
C LEU A 60 12.20 -6.17 11.59
N GLY A 61 11.57 -6.56 10.47
CA GLY A 61 12.31 -7.08 9.32
C GLY A 61 13.22 -6.03 8.67
N TYR A 62 12.74 -4.78 8.56
CA TYR A 62 13.58 -3.71 8.01
C TYR A 62 14.68 -3.26 8.99
N SER A 63 14.47 -3.47 10.30
CA SER A 63 15.52 -3.33 11.30
C SER A 63 16.66 -4.34 11.06
N LEU A 64 16.34 -5.62 10.85
CA LEU A 64 17.31 -6.68 10.55
C LEU A 64 18.06 -6.40 9.23
N VAL A 65 17.33 -6.00 8.18
CA VAL A 65 17.88 -5.57 6.87
C VAL A 65 18.83 -4.38 7.02
N TYR A 66 18.59 -3.46 7.95
CA TYR A 66 19.52 -2.37 8.20
C TYR A 66 20.71 -2.81 9.08
N TYR A 67 20.48 -3.72 10.03
CA TYR A 67 21.51 -4.21 10.94
C TYR A 67 22.64 -4.94 10.21
N ASP A 68 22.33 -5.82 9.27
CA ASP A 68 23.33 -6.63 8.53
C ASP A 68 24.31 -5.77 7.68
N LYS A 69 23.92 -4.53 7.38
CA LYS A 69 24.78 -3.50 6.79
C LYS A 69 25.62 -2.80 7.86
N ALA A 70 24.99 -2.35 8.95
CA ALA A 70 25.63 -1.60 10.04
C ALA A 70 26.59 -2.45 10.92
N ILE A 71 26.36 -3.76 10.99
CA ILE A 71 27.16 -4.71 11.78
C ILE A 71 28.61 -4.80 11.30
N LEU A 72 28.86 -4.51 10.01
CA LEU A 72 30.21 -4.39 9.46
C LEU A 72 30.99 -3.26 10.15
N GLY A 73 30.34 -2.12 10.41
CA GLY A 73 30.93 -0.99 11.13
C GLY A 73 31.34 -1.37 12.56
N GLY A 74 30.45 -2.04 13.30
CA GLY A 74 30.74 -2.54 14.65
C GLY A 74 31.86 -3.58 14.68
N ALA A 75 31.75 -4.60 13.82
CA ALA A 75 32.78 -5.63 13.66
C ALA A 75 34.15 -5.05 13.28
N SER A 76 34.19 -4.01 12.42
CA SER A 76 35.43 -3.37 11.98
C SER A 76 36.26 -2.77 13.13
N VAL A 77 35.57 -2.33 14.18
CA VAL A 77 36.13 -1.79 15.42
C VAL A 77 36.55 -2.92 16.37
N PHE A 78 35.76 -3.98 16.48
CA PHE A 78 36.07 -5.19 17.28
C PHE A 78 37.11 -6.12 16.63
N GLY A 79 38.17 -5.59 16.04
CA GLY A 79 39.32 -6.38 15.55
C GLY A 79 39.13 -7.10 14.21
N MET A 80 37.95 -7.13 13.60
CA MET A 80 37.73 -7.77 12.29
C MET A 80 38.65 -7.18 11.19
N THR A 81 39.00 -5.89 11.31
CA THR A 81 39.89 -5.22 10.34
C THR A 81 41.37 -5.65 10.43
N THR A 82 41.84 -6.06 11.61
CA THR A 82 43.17 -6.65 11.81
C THR A 82 43.17 -8.14 11.50
N ASP A 83 42.18 -8.89 12.01
CA ASP A 83 42.06 -10.34 11.84
C ASP A 83 42.07 -10.76 10.37
N LEU A 84 41.18 -10.17 9.57
CA LEU A 84 41.00 -10.51 8.17
C LEU A 84 41.96 -9.76 7.24
N LYS A 85 42.92 -9.00 7.81
CA LYS A 85 43.91 -8.19 7.09
C LYS A 85 43.26 -7.21 6.10
N LEU A 86 42.21 -6.52 6.54
CA LEU A 86 41.43 -5.55 5.75
C LEU A 86 42.07 -4.15 5.76
N LYS A 87 42.74 -3.80 6.86
CA LYS A 87 43.70 -2.69 6.92
C LYS A 87 45.05 -3.17 6.40
N VAL A 88 45.64 -2.45 5.45
CA VAL A 88 46.94 -2.79 4.82
C VAL A 88 47.89 -1.63 5.00
N VAL A 89 49.00 -1.84 5.71
CA VAL A 89 50.11 -0.86 5.74
C VAL A 89 50.68 -0.78 4.33
N THR A 90 50.61 0.41 3.74
CA THR A 90 50.96 0.66 2.33
C THR A 90 52.29 1.41 2.22
N ASP A 91 52.60 2.23 3.23
CA ASP A 91 53.89 2.89 3.43
C ASP A 91 54.24 2.79 4.92
N PRO A 92 55.19 1.91 5.32
CA PRO A 92 55.64 1.78 6.70
C PRO A 92 56.67 2.84 7.10
N THR A 93 57.13 3.69 6.18
CA THR A 93 58.20 4.67 6.41
C THR A 93 57.68 6.04 6.83
N SER A 94 56.41 6.37 6.53
CA SER A 94 55.79 7.61 6.97
C SER A 94 55.41 7.59 8.46
N THR A 95 55.34 8.76 9.09
CA THR A 95 54.88 8.92 10.48
C THR A 95 53.56 9.71 10.58
N PRO A 96 52.48 9.12 11.12
CA PRO A 96 52.23 7.67 11.26
C PRO A 96 52.25 6.94 9.90
N PRO A 97 52.34 5.59 9.89
CA PRO A 97 52.38 4.79 8.66
C PRO A 97 51.06 4.91 7.87
N LYS A 98 51.15 4.99 6.54
CA LYS A 98 49.94 5.03 5.69
C LYS A 98 49.28 3.65 5.69
N VAL A 99 48.02 3.61 6.10
CA VAL A 99 47.18 2.42 6.05
C VAL A 99 46.10 2.64 5.00
N SER A 100 45.92 1.66 4.12
CA SER A 100 44.81 1.59 3.18
C SER A 100 43.71 0.67 3.70
N THR A 101 42.46 1.11 3.57
CA THR A 101 41.24 0.35 3.88
C THR A 101 40.50 -0.15 2.62
N THR A 102 41.11 -0.11 1.43
CA THR A 102 40.43 -0.47 0.17
C THR A 102 39.84 -1.89 0.18
N ARG A 103 40.40 -2.84 0.94
CA ARG A 103 39.81 -4.18 1.11
C ARG A 103 38.48 -4.17 1.89
N LEU A 104 38.33 -3.25 2.84
CA LEU A 104 37.07 -3.01 3.55
C LEU A 104 36.06 -2.31 2.63
N SER A 105 36.49 -1.31 1.84
CA SER A 105 35.62 -0.65 0.84
C SER A 105 35.05 -1.65 -0.17
N TRP A 106 35.85 -2.61 -0.64
CA TRP A 106 35.37 -3.73 -1.46
C TRP A 106 34.43 -4.67 -0.70
N ALA A 107 34.70 -4.99 0.57
CA ALA A 107 33.79 -5.83 1.37
C ALA A 107 32.41 -5.17 1.61
N THR A 108 32.37 -3.85 1.82
CA THR A 108 31.10 -3.09 1.88
C THR A 108 30.40 -3.07 0.53
N SER A 109 31.15 -2.91 -0.56
CA SER A 109 30.58 -2.77 -1.92
C SER A 109 30.08 -4.09 -2.51
N LEU A 110 30.76 -5.21 -2.27
CA LEU A 110 30.41 -6.54 -2.81
C LEU A 110 29.03 -7.02 -2.36
N PHE A 111 28.59 -6.61 -1.18
CA PHE A 111 27.22 -6.80 -0.72
C PHE A 111 26.19 -6.16 -1.67
N TYR A 112 26.42 -4.93 -2.12
CA TYR A 112 25.51 -4.24 -3.04
C TYR A 112 25.61 -4.77 -4.49
N PHE A 113 26.78 -5.29 -4.90
CA PHE A 113 26.90 -6.07 -6.15
C PHE A 113 26.10 -7.38 -6.09
N GLY A 114 26.18 -8.11 -4.98
CA GLY A 114 25.36 -9.30 -4.72
C GLY A 114 23.88 -8.98 -4.75
N MET A 115 23.48 -7.87 -4.12
CA MET A 115 22.10 -7.38 -4.12
C MET A 115 21.56 -7.06 -5.52
N LEU A 116 22.39 -6.46 -6.38
CA LEU A 116 22.06 -6.20 -7.78
C LEU A 116 21.92 -7.50 -8.61
N ALA A 117 22.71 -8.53 -8.29
CA ALA A 117 22.60 -9.84 -8.93
C ALA A 117 21.39 -10.66 -8.44
N GLY A 118 21.04 -10.57 -7.15
CA GLY A 118 19.94 -11.33 -6.53
C GLY A 118 18.55 -10.81 -6.86
N VAL A 119 18.38 -9.49 -7.02
CA VAL A 119 17.05 -8.88 -7.12
C VAL A 119 16.23 -9.41 -8.30
N GLY A 120 16.86 -9.72 -9.45
CA GLY A 120 16.18 -10.29 -10.61
C GLY A 120 15.65 -11.71 -10.35
N PRO A 121 16.55 -12.71 -10.15
CA PRO A 121 16.16 -14.09 -9.90
C PRO A 121 15.22 -14.28 -8.70
N LEU A 122 15.48 -13.59 -7.58
CA LEU A 122 14.64 -13.74 -6.39
C LEU A 122 13.27 -13.05 -6.55
N THR A 123 13.18 -11.92 -7.26
CA THR A 123 11.87 -11.31 -7.58
C THR A 123 11.06 -12.20 -8.52
N TYR A 124 11.69 -12.87 -9.48
CA TYR A 124 11.03 -13.84 -10.35
C TYR A 124 10.50 -15.06 -9.58
N LEU A 125 11.31 -15.63 -8.68
CA LEU A 125 10.91 -16.72 -7.78
C LEU A 125 9.70 -16.30 -6.93
N PHE A 126 9.79 -15.14 -6.29
CA PHE A 126 8.76 -14.51 -5.46
C PHE A 126 7.46 -14.18 -6.22
N GLN A 127 7.52 -13.96 -7.53
CA GLN A 127 6.32 -13.70 -8.35
C GLN A 127 5.56 -14.97 -8.73
N ARG A 128 6.22 -16.14 -8.73
CA ARG A 128 5.62 -17.44 -9.11
C ARG A 128 5.26 -18.35 -7.95
N PHE A 129 5.88 -18.19 -6.79
CA PHE A 129 5.69 -19.07 -5.62
C PHE A 129 5.00 -18.35 -4.45
N HIS A 130 4.43 -19.15 -3.54
CA HIS A 130 3.63 -18.71 -2.40
C HIS A 130 4.37 -17.70 -1.50
N LEU A 131 3.86 -16.46 -1.43
CA LEU A 131 4.51 -15.28 -0.82
C LEU A 131 5.18 -15.58 0.55
N GLY A 132 4.40 -15.99 1.55
CA GLY A 132 4.94 -16.24 2.90
C GLY A 132 6.07 -17.27 2.94
N ARG A 133 5.86 -18.44 2.33
CA ARG A 133 6.82 -19.57 2.32
C ARG A 133 8.11 -19.22 1.56
N THR A 134 8.01 -18.56 0.41
CA THR A 134 9.18 -18.18 -0.41
C THR A 134 10.03 -17.14 0.29
N VAL A 135 9.42 -16.10 0.89
CA VAL A 135 10.17 -15.11 1.67
C VAL A 135 10.77 -15.76 2.92
N GLY A 136 10.00 -16.56 3.66
CA GLY A 136 10.49 -17.24 4.87
C GLY A 136 11.72 -18.11 4.62
N LEU A 137 11.71 -18.93 3.56
CA LEU A 137 12.85 -19.78 3.19
C LEU A 137 14.09 -18.94 2.84
N VAL A 138 13.95 -17.92 1.98
CA VAL A 138 15.08 -17.05 1.58
C VAL A 138 15.63 -16.27 2.78
N VAL A 139 14.78 -15.83 3.72
CA VAL A 139 15.21 -15.15 4.95
C VAL A 139 15.93 -16.10 5.91
N ILE A 140 15.53 -17.37 6.01
CA ILE A 140 16.31 -18.39 6.75
C ILE A 140 17.68 -18.60 6.10
N THR A 141 17.74 -18.68 4.76
CA THR A 141 19.03 -18.79 4.04
C THR A 141 19.91 -17.55 4.25
N TRP A 142 19.34 -16.34 4.20
CA TRP A 142 20.04 -15.09 4.54
C TRP A 142 20.57 -15.12 5.98
N GLY A 143 19.76 -15.55 6.96
CA GLY A 143 20.19 -15.72 8.35
C GLY A 143 21.35 -16.71 8.51
N ALA A 144 21.32 -17.84 7.78
CA ALA A 144 22.42 -18.81 7.77
C ALA A 144 23.70 -18.24 7.15
N ILE A 145 23.61 -17.45 6.05
CA ILE A 145 24.74 -16.78 5.42
C ILE A 145 25.27 -15.63 6.31
N ALA A 146 24.42 -14.96 7.09
CA ALA A 146 24.84 -13.99 8.08
C ALA A 146 25.64 -14.66 9.22
N MET A 147 25.16 -15.80 9.74
CA MET A 147 25.91 -16.58 10.75
C MET A 147 27.25 -17.11 10.21
N SER A 148 27.31 -17.55 8.95
CA SER A 148 28.54 -18.09 8.36
C SER A 148 29.70 -17.09 8.28
N THR A 149 29.42 -15.78 8.36
CA THR A 149 30.46 -14.74 8.51
C THR A 149 31.39 -15.01 9.70
N ALA A 150 30.88 -15.60 10.79
CA ALA A 150 31.69 -15.92 11.96
C ALA A 150 32.80 -16.95 11.65
N GLY A 151 32.60 -17.85 10.67
CA GLY A 151 33.60 -18.82 10.23
C GLY A 151 34.66 -18.27 9.25
N VAL A 152 34.56 -17.00 8.85
CA VAL A 152 35.46 -16.40 7.86
C VAL A 152 36.83 -16.09 8.47
N THR A 153 37.89 -16.62 7.87
CA THR A 153 39.29 -16.43 8.30
C THR A 153 40.14 -15.57 7.35
N THR A 154 39.61 -15.18 6.17
CA THR A 154 40.35 -14.40 5.16
C THR A 154 39.50 -13.31 4.52
N TYR A 155 40.14 -12.23 4.03
CA TYR A 155 39.44 -11.18 3.25
C TYR A 155 38.73 -11.73 2.00
N ARG A 156 39.26 -12.78 1.36
CA ARG A 156 38.63 -13.44 0.20
C ARG A 156 37.35 -14.17 0.60
N GLY A 157 37.37 -14.87 1.73
CA GLY A 157 36.17 -15.47 2.31
C GLY A 157 35.11 -14.41 2.63
N LEU A 158 35.52 -13.27 3.20
CA LEU A 158 34.59 -12.16 3.49
C LEU A 158 33.98 -11.56 2.23
N TRP A 159 34.75 -11.43 1.16
CA TRP A 159 34.28 -10.94 -0.14
C TRP A 159 33.21 -11.84 -0.76
N VAL A 160 33.44 -13.17 -0.74
CA VAL A 160 32.46 -14.16 -1.22
C VAL A 160 31.21 -14.18 -0.32
N GLN A 161 31.39 -14.20 1.00
CA GLN A 161 30.29 -14.16 1.96
C GLN A 161 29.43 -12.91 1.76
N ARG A 162 30.04 -11.72 1.65
CA ARG A 162 29.31 -10.45 1.47
C ARG A 162 28.49 -10.42 0.19
N PHE A 163 29.00 -11.00 -0.90
CA PHE A 163 28.23 -11.13 -2.16
C PHE A 163 26.98 -11.99 -1.96
N PHE A 164 27.10 -13.20 -1.41
CA PHE A 164 25.94 -14.09 -1.20
C PHE A 164 24.94 -13.54 -0.17
N LEU A 165 25.43 -12.87 0.87
CA LEU A 165 24.61 -12.19 1.87
C LEU A 165 23.67 -11.15 1.23
N GLY A 166 24.24 -10.25 0.44
CA GLY A 166 23.48 -9.23 -0.30
C GLY A 166 22.59 -9.81 -1.39
N PHE A 167 23.01 -10.90 -2.04
CA PHE A 167 22.18 -11.65 -2.98
C PHE A 167 20.88 -12.12 -2.30
N THR A 168 20.96 -12.79 -1.15
CA THR A 168 19.77 -13.27 -0.43
C THR A 168 18.94 -12.16 0.19
N GLU A 169 19.54 -11.08 0.69
CA GLU A 169 18.79 -9.96 1.29
C GLU A 169 17.96 -9.17 0.26
N SER A 170 18.39 -9.16 -1.01
CA SER A 170 17.81 -8.34 -2.08
C SER A 170 16.30 -8.45 -2.29
N ILE A 171 15.68 -9.55 -1.85
CA ILE A 171 14.23 -9.75 -1.95
C ILE A 171 13.42 -8.91 -0.97
N MET A 172 13.98 -8.55 0.19
CA MET A 172 13.23 -7.98 1.31
C MET A 172 12.53 -6.64 0.99
N PRO A 173 13.19 -5.65 0.35
CA PRO A 173 12.51 -4.41 -0.04
C PRO A 173 11.37 -4.64 -1.04
N THR A 174 11.55 -5.55 -1.99
CA THR A 174 10.54 -5.91 -3.00
C THR A 174 9.34 -6.62 -2.37
N ALA A 175 9.60 -7.57 -1.46
CA ALA A 175 8.56 -8.26 -0.70
C ALA A 175 7.69 -7.29 0.10
N PHE A 176 8.33 -6.33 0.78
CA PHE A 176 7.64 -5.33 1.60
C PHE A 176 6.80 -4.35 0.78
N MET A 177 7.28 -3.93 -0.39
CA MET A 177 6.50 -3.12 -1.33
C MET A 177 5.25 -3.87 -1.83
N VAL A 178 5.39 -5.17 -2.16
CA VAL A 178 4.27 -5.98 -2.63
C VAL A 178 3.25 -6.25 -1.52
N ILE A 179 3.68 -6.59 -0.31
CA ILE A 179 2.80 -6.71 0.87
C ILE A 179 2.01 -5.42 1.09
N ILE A 180 2.66 -4.26 1.03
CA ILE A 180 1.97 -2.98 1.20
C ILE A 180 0.98 -2.70 0.05
N SER A 181 1.32 -3.04 -1.19
CA SER A 181 0.37 -2.93 -2.31
C SER A 181 -0.83 -3.88 -2.20
N GLY A 182 -0.66 -5.04 -1.55
CA GLY A 182 -1.71 -6.04 -1.34
C GLY A 182 -2.65 -5.77 -0.16
N TYR A 183 -2.31 -4.85 0.75
CA TYR A 183 -3.11 -4.55 1.96
C TYR A 183 -3.50 -3.08 2.13
N TYR A 184 -2.86 -2.13 1.43
CA TYR A 184 -3.10 -0.69 1.56
C TYR A 184 -3.39 0.03 0.24
N THR A 185 -4.34 0.97 0.26
CA THR A 185 -4.62 1.84 -0.88
C THR A 185 -3.51 2.88 -1.11
N GLN A 186 -3.37 3.40 -2.33
CA GLN A 186 -2.29 4.34 -2.71
C GLN A 186 -2.20 5.58 -1.79
N ALA A 187 -3.32 6.06 -1.23
CA ALA A 187 -3.35 7.15 -0.26
C ALA A 187 -2.78 6.76 1.12
N GLU A 188 -2.96 5.51 1.53
CA GLU A 188 -2.47 4.96 2.81
C GLU A 188 -0.97 4.63 2.77
N GLN A 189 -0.49 4.15 1.61
CA GLN A 189 0.86 3.59 1.41
C GLN A 189 1.98 4.55 1.84
N THR A 190 1.90 5.85 1.51
CA THR A 190 2.98 6.81 1.84
C THR A 190 3.24 6.92 3.35
N TRP A 191 2.22 6.82 4.19
CA TRP A 191 2.41 6.89 5.64
C TRP A 191 3.06 5.62 6.17
N ARG A 192 2.56 4.46 5.74
CA ARG A 192 3.07 3.15 6.18
C ARG A 192 4.50 2.94 5.71
N GLN A 193 4.84 3.42 4.51
CA GLN A 193 6.22 3.52 4.03
C GLN A 193 7.13 4.22 5.04
N CYS A 194 6.74 5.41 5.53
CA CYS A 194 7.55 6.13 6.51
C CYS A 194 7.60 5.42 7.87
N LEU A 195 6.51 4.75 8.29
CA LEU A 195 6.47 3.99 9.53
C LEU A 195 7.51 2.85 9.54
N TRP A 196 7.46 1.89 8.62
CA TRP A 196 8.44 0.78 8.62
C TRP A 196 9.84 1.24 8.23
N TYR A 197 9.98 2.20 7.31
CA TYR A 197 11.30 2.70 6.90
C TYR A 197 12.03 3.45 8.04
N SER A 198 11.30 3.98 9.04
CA SER A 198 11.89 4.56 10.26
C SER A 198 12.77 3.59 11.05
N ALA A 199 12.60 2.27 10.86
CA ALA A 199 13.44 1.23 11.44
C ALA A 199 14.94 1.45 11.18
N THR A 200 15.32 2.10 10.07
CA THR A 200 16.71 2.53 9.81
C THR A 200 17.29 3.33 10.97
N GLY A 201 16.60 4.39 11.41
CA GLY A 201 17.00 5.20 12.55
C GLY A 201 16.79 4.50 13.89
N GLY A 202 15.62 3.89 14.09
CA GLY A 202 15.28 3.21 15.34
C GLY A 202 16.23 2.06 15.68
N TRP A 203 16.58 1.24 14.69
CA TRP A 203 17.57 0.17 14.87
C TRP A 203 19.02 0.66 14.84
N THR A 204 19.33 1.84 14.29
CA THR A 204 20.64 2.46 14.55
C THR A 204 20.84 2.69 16.06
N ILE A 205 19.79 3.09 16.79
CA ILE A 205 19.83 3.27 18.25
C ILE A 205 19.93 1.92 18.96
N ILE A 206 19.03 0.98 18.67
CA ILE A 206 18.98 -0.34 19.33
C ILE A 206 20.23 -1.17 19.02
N GLY A 207 20.64 -1.24 17.75
CA GLY A 207 21.84 -1.93 17.31
C GLY A 207 23.14 -1.34 17.86
N ALA A 208 23.19 -0.03 18.14
CA ALA A 208 24.32 0.59 18.83
C ALA A 208 24.44 0.09 20.28
N LEU A 209 23.32 0.06 21.03
CA LEU A 209 23.27 -0.47 22.39
C LEU A 209 23.61 -1.97 22.45
N ILE A 210 23.10 -2.76 21.51
CA ILE A 210 23.43 -4.19 21.40
C ILE A 210 24.92 -4.37 21.09
N ASN A 211 25.47 -3.66 20.09
CA ASN A 211 26.89 -3.72 19.77
C ASN A 211 27.76 -3.34 20.98
N PHE A 212 27.38 -2.29 21.72
CA PHE A 212 28.06 -1.87 22.96
C PHE A 212 28.00 -2.94 24.06
N GLY A 213 26.86 -3.63 24.23
CA GLY A 213 26.75 -4.77 25.15
C GLY A 213 27.69 -5.92 24.78
N PHE A 214 27.69 -6.33 23.51
CA PHE A 214 28.60 -7.37 23.00
C PHE A 214 30.09 -6.95 23.02
N ALA A 215 30.38 -5.65 23.05
CA ALA A 215 31.74 -5.12 23.16
C ALA A 215 32.44 -5.56 24.45
N HIS A 216 31.69 -5.70 25.55
CA HIS A 216 32.20 -5.99 26.89
C HIS A 216 32.43 -7.50 27.14
N LEU A 217 31.92 -8.38 26.26
CA LEU A 217 32.16 -9.81 26.35
C LEU A 217 33.65 -10.10 26.13
N SER A 218 34.33 -10.57 27.17
CA SER A 218 35.77 -10.88 27.15
C SER A 218 36.01 -12.26 27.76
N GLY A 219 37.04 -12.97 27.31
CA GLY A 219 37.41 -14.28 27.87
C GLY A 219 36.51 -15.45 27.43
N ARG A 220 36.31 -15.63 26.12
CA ARG A 220 35.65 -16.79 25.51
C ARG A 220 36.34 -17.19 24.20
N ASP A 221 36.07 -18.40 23.70
CA ASP A 221 36.78 -19.00 22.56
C ASP A 221 36.54 -18.31 21.19
N LEU A 222 35.50 -17.47 21.10
CA LEU A 222 35.18 -16.70 19.89
C LEU A 222 35.42 -15.20 20.12
N LYS A 223 35.81 -14.52 19.05
CA LYS A 223 36.10 -13.08 19.02
C LYS A 223 34.82 -12.26 19.05
N ASN A 224 34.87 -11.09 19.65
CA ASN A 224 33.73 -10.21 19.91
C ASN A 224 32.90 -9.91 18.64
N TRP A 225 33.55 -9.76 17.48
CA TRP A 225 32.86 -9.55 16.20
C TRP A 225 32.12 -10.79 15.68
N GLN A 226 32.57 -12.01 15.98
CA GLN A 226 31.92 -13.25 15.54
C GLN A 226 30.56 -13.42 16.23
N TYR A 227 30.47 -13.11 17.53
CA TYR A 227 29.23 -13.14 18.30
C TYR A 227 28.14 -12.22 17.73
N LEU A 228 28.51 -11.04 17.21
CA LEU A 228 27.56 -10.13 16.55
C LEU A 228 26.84 -10.83 15.38
N TYR A 229 27.59 -11.48 14.49
CA TYR A 229 27.03 -12.17 13.32
C TYR A 229 26.20 -13.40 13.69
N LEU A 230 26.62 -14.17 14.71
CA LEU A 230 25.85 -15.31 15.20
C LEU A 230 24.49 -14.87 15.76
N MET A 231 24.45 -13.79 16.56
CA MET A 231 23.21 -13.21 17.06
C MET A 231 22.36 -12.61 15.92
N ALA A 232 22.95 -11.81 15.02
CA ALA A 232 22.21 -11.17 13.94
C ALA A 232 21.57 -12.18 12.97
N GLY A 233 22.33 -13.20 12.58
CA GLY A 233 21.85 -14.24 11.66
C GLY A 233 20.83 -15.19 12.30
N SER A 234 20.95 -15.50 13.59
CA SER A 234 19.94 -16.30 14.30
C SER A 234 18.63 -15.54 14.51
N LEU A 235 18.67 -14.25 14.89
CA LEU A 235 17.48 -13.39 14.91
C LEU A 235 16.82 -13.28 13.52
N THR A 236 17.63 -13.22 12.46
CA THR A 236 17.14 -13.20 11.07
C THR A 236 16.49 -14.53 10.67
N ALA A 237 17.08 -15.66 11.03
CA ALA A 237 16.49 -16.98 10.78
C ALA A 237 15.15 -17.17 11.54
N LEU A 238 15.08 -16.77 12.81
CA LEU A 238 13.85 -16.76 13.60
C LEU A 238 12.76 -15.88 12.96
N TYR A 239 13.13 -14.69 12.45
CA TYR A 239 12.22 -13.83 11.70
C TYR A 239 11.72 -14.50 10.40
N GLY A 240 12.57 -15.24 9.70
CA GLY A 240 12.19 -16.06 8.54
C GLY A 240 11.18 -17.16 8.86
N ILE A 241 11.28 -17.80 10.03
CA ILE A 241 10.29 -18.79 10.49
C ILE A 241 8.90 -18.15 10.67
N VAL A 242 8.83 -16.92 11.18
CA VAL A 242 7.54 -16.19 11.34
C VAL A 242 6.82 -15.99 9.99
N PHE A 243 7.56 -15.85 8.89
CA PHE A 243 6.98 -15.66 7.55
C PHE A 243 6.24 -16.88 6.98
N PHE A 244 6.45 -18.08 7.52
CA PHE A 244 5.65 -19.26 7.13
C PHE A 244 4.19 -19.19 7.60
N PHE A 245 3.91 -18.38 8.64
CA PHE A 245 2.57 -18.12 9.15
C PHE A 245 1.92 -16.86 8.55
N PHE A 246 2.60 -16.20 7.60
CA PHE A 246 2.12 -14.99 6.95
C PHE A 246 1.14 -15.30 5.80
N PRO A 247 -0.11 -14.82 5.84
CA PRO A 247 -1.08 -15.03 4.75
C PRO A 247 -0.70 -14.23 3.51
N ASN A 248 -0.96 -14.77 2.30
CA ASN A 248 -0.56 -14.07 1.06
C ASN A 248 -1.45 -12.84 0.78
N SER A 249 -2.73 -12.91 1.17
CA SER A 249 -3.75 -11.94 0.79
C SER A 249 -4.72 -11.60 1.94
N PRO A 250 -5.43 -10.46 1.87
CA PRO A 250 -6.47 -10.11 2.84
C PRO A 250 -7.60 -11.15 2.95
N ALA A 251 -7.85 -11.96 1.92
CA ALA A 251 -8.85 -13.03 1.95
C ALA A 251 -8.40 -14.22 2.84
N GLN A 252 -7.11 -14.57 2.77
CA GLN A 252 -6.49 -15.64 3.55
C GLN A 252 -6.11 -15.22 4.99
N ALA A 253 -6.27 -13.94 5.34
CA ALA A 253 -5.86 -13.44 6.65
C ALA A 253 -6.77 -13.94 7.78
N TRP A 254 -6.24 -14.89 8.57
CA TRP A 254 -6.94 -15.59 9.65
C TRP A 254 -7.39 -14.70 10.83
N TRP A 255 -6.92 -13.44 10.90
CA TRP A 255 -7.28 -12.47 11.94
C TRP A 255 -8.47 -11.55 11.58
N PHE A 256 -9.08 -11.73 10.39
CA PHE A 256 -10.30 -11.03 9.97
C PHE A 256 -11.55 -11.92 10.02
N THR A 257 -12.68 -11.32 10.38
CA THR A 257 -14.00 -11.90 10.12
C THR A 257 -14.36 -11.79 8.62
N GLU A 258 -15.33 -12.57 8.14
CA GLU A 258 -15.75 -12.50 6.72
C GLU A 258 -16.24 -11.11 6.29
N GLU A 259 -16.88 -10.36 7.19
CA GLU A 259 -17.22 -8.94 6.97
C GLU A 259 -15.96 -8.08 6.77
N GLU A 260 -14.97 -8.23 7.66
CA GLU A 260 -13.70 -7.50 7.59
C GLU A 260 -12.88 -7.88 6.35
N LYS A 261 -12.89 -9.15 5.91
CA LYS A 261 -12.28 -9.61 4.65
C LYS A 261 -12.93 -8.94 3.44
N ARG A 262 -14.27 -8.96 3.33
CA ARG A 262 -15.00 -8.29 2.25
C ARG A 262 -14.67 -6.79 2.19
N VAL A 263 -14.67 -6.11 3.33
CA VAL A 263 -14.31 -4.67 3.41
C VAL A 263 -12.83 -4.42 3.07
N ALA A 264 -11.92 -5.33 3.42
CA ALA A 264 -10.51 -5.22 3.02
C ALA A 264 -10.33 -5.32 1.49
N ILE A 265 -11.00 -6.28 0.84
CA ILE A 265 -10.89 -6.52 -0.60
C ILE A 265 -11.58 -5.39 -1.40
N GLU A 266 -12.79 -4.98 -1.03
CA GLU A 266 -13.51 -3.89 -1.71
C GLU A 266 -12.79 -2.53 -1.58
N ARG A 267 -12.10 -2.26 -0.45
CA ARG A 267 -11.27 -1.06 -0.29
C ARG A 267 -10.08 -1.05 -1.26
N LEU A 268 -9.49 -2.21 -1.55
CA LEU A 268 -8.39 -2.36 -2.51
C LEU A 268 -8.89 -2.26 -3.96
N ARG A 269 -10.05 -2.84 -4.26
CA ARG A 269 -10.75 -2.73 -5.54
C ARG A 269 -10.98 -1.27 -5.95
N MET A 270 -11.48 -0.45 -5.03
CA MET A 270 -11.64 1.01 -5.22
C MET A 270 -10.31 1.78 -5.29
N GLY A 271 -9.19 1.18 -4.86
CA GLY A 271 -7.86 1.79 -4.91
C GLY A 271 -7.16 1.75 -6.28
N GLN A 272 -7.78 1.11 -7.28
CA GLN A 272 -7.27 0.93 -8.65
C GLN A 272 -5.81 0.46 -8.73
N LEU A 273 -5.42 -0.38 -7.76
CA LEU A 273 -4.23 -1.22 -7.85
C LEU A 273 -4.59 -2.41 -8.74
N GLY A 274 -4.57 -2.17 -10.05
CA GLY A 274 -5.08 -3.11 -11.05
C GLY A 274 -4.46 -4.50 -10.91
N VAL A 275 -5.31 -5.53 -11.00
CA VAL A 275 -4.98 -6.96 -10.83
C VAL A 275 -3.61 -7.27 -11.44
N ARG A 276 -2.71 -7.78 -10.59
CA ARG A 276 -1.27 -8.02 -10.78
C ARG A 276 -0.92 -8.30 -12.25
N CYS A 277 -0.58 -7.25 -13.01
CA CYS A 277 -0.51 -7.37 -14.47
C CYS A 277 0.83 -7.99 -14.90
N GLN A 278 0.86 -9.33 -14.95
CA GLN A 278 2.03 -10.15 -15.32
C GLN A 278 2.59 -9.81 -16.73
N LYS A 279 1.81 -9.15 -17.61
CA LYS A 279 2.17 -8.88 -19.01
C LYS A 279 2.86 -7.51 -19.16
N ILE A 280 4.15 -7.54 -19.47
CA ILE A 280 4.98 -6.35 -19.75
C ILE A 280 4.48 -5.65 -21.03
N LYS A 281 4.00 -4.40 -20.88
CA LYS A 281 3.58 -3.56 -22.01
C LYS A 281 4.78 -2.85 -22.64
N TRP A 282 5.19 -3.27 -23.83
CA TRP A 282 6.37 -2.73 -24.53
C TRP A 282 6.30 -1.22 -24.82
N LEU A 283 5.10 -0.66 -25.05
CA LEU A 283 4.90 0.79 -25.19
C LEU A 283 5.19 1.53 -23.88
N GLN A 284 4.60 1.07 -22.75
CA GLN A 284 4.88 1.64 -21.43
C GLN A 284 6.37 1.51 -21.05
N PHE A 285 7.02 0.39 -21.40
CA PHE A 285 8.46 0.20 -21.19
C PHE A 285 9.29 1.24 -21.98
N LYS A 286 9.05 1.37 -23.29
CA LYS A 286 9.71 2.39 -24.12
C LYS A 286 9.50 3.80 -23.58
N GLU A 287 8.28 4.11 -23.13
CA GLU A 287 7.98 5.40 -22.54
C GLU A 287 8.69 5.63 -21.20
N ALA A 288 8.88 4.57 -20.39
CA ALA A 288 9.64 4.59 -19.15
C ALA A 288 11.13 4.89 -19.40
N CYS A 289 11.75 4.22 -20.37
CA CYS A 289 13.14 4.46 -20.76
C CYS A 289 13.36 5.88 -21.31
N LEU A 290 12.36 6.47 -21.97
CA LEU A 290 12.41 7.83 -22.51
C LEU A 290 11.89 8.92 -21.54
N ASP A 291 11.44 8.57 -20.32
CA ASP A 291 10.99 9.55 -19.35
C ASP A 291 12.13 10.07 -18.49
N LEU A 292 12.59 11.29 -18.80
CA LEU A 292 13.56 12.04 -18.00
C LEU A 292 13.16 12.12 -16.51
N LYS A 293 11.87 12.03 -16.16
CA LYS A 293 11.41 11.94 -14.75
C LYS A 293 11.96 10.72 -14.02
N VAL A 294 11.92 9.56 -14.65
CA VAL A 294 12.35 8.29 -14.05
C VAL A 294 13.85 8.37 -13.75
N TRP A 295 14.63 8.84 -14.72
CA TRP A 295 16.07 9.03 -14.57
C TRP A 295 16.44 10.10 -13.54
N ILE A 296 15.75 11.25 -13.48
CA ILE A 296 15.99 12.25 -12.44
C ILE A 296 15.78 11.65 -11.04
N ILE A 297 14.67 10.93 -10.82
CA ILE A 297 14.37 10.33 -9.51
C ILE A 297 15.38 9.21 -9.16
N ALA A 298 15.81 8.41 -10.14
CA ALA A 298 16.83 7.40 -9.96
C ALA A 298 18.22 8.00 -9.63
N ILE A 299 18.69 9.00 -10.40
CA ILE A 299 19.97 9.68 -10.16
C ILE A 299 19.96 10.38 -8.79
N MET A 300 18.84 11.02 -8.41
CA MET A 300 18.67 11.56 -7.05
C MET A 300 18.82 10.48 -5.97
N MET A 301 18.30 9.27 -6.19
CA MET A 301 18.44 8.16 -5.24
C MET A 301 19.90 7.76 -5.04
N GLY A 302 20.65 7.57 -6.14
CA GLY A 302 22.06 7.17 -6.07
C GLY A 302 22.95 8.24 -5.43
N ALA A 303 22.73 9.51 -5.78
CA ALA A 303 23.44 10.64 -5.16
C ALA A 303 23.15 10.70 -3.64
N ALA A 304 21.89 10.61 -3.21
CA ALA A 304 21.53 10.61 -1.79
C ALA A 304 22.12 9.41 -1.02
N TYR A 305 22.07 8.20 -1.59
CA TYR A 305 22.56 6.98 -0.93
C TYR A 305 24.09 6.87 -0.82
N SER A 306 24.86 7.75 -1.46
CA SER A 306 26.32 7.82 -1.29
C SER A 306 26.74 8.05 0.17
N VAL A 307 25.93 8.77 0.95
CA VAL A 307 26.12 8.95 2.41
C VAL A 307 25.96 7.64 3.16
N ASN A 308 24.88 6.89 2.88
CA ASN A 308 24.57 5.65 3.57
C ASN A 308 25.67 4.60 3.34
N GLY A 309 26.17 4.45 2.11
CA GLY A 309 27.25 3.51 1.79
C GLY A 309 28.53 3.77 2.60
N ALA A 310 28.90 5.04 2.75
CA ALA A 310 30.02 5.43 3.61
C ALA A 310 29.72 5.16 5.10
N VAL A 311 28.60 5.68 5.60
CA VAL A 311 28.29 5.67 7.05
C VAL A 311 27.96 4.26 7.57
N SER A 312 27.33 3.38 6.79
CA SER A 312 26.95 2.04 7.26
C SER A 312 28.15 1.12 7.50
N GLY A 313 29.17 1.20 6.63
CA GLY A 313 30.37 0.37 6.73
C GLY A 313 31.47 0.96 7.62
N PHE A 314 31.57 2.30 7.68
CA PHE A 314 32.71 3.00 8.29
C PHE A 314 32.32 3.95 9.44
N GLY A 315 31.04 4.13 9.77
CA GLY A 315 30.58 5.11 10.77
C GLY A 315 31.36 5.12 12.09
N PRO A 316 31.37 4.00 12.86
CA PRO A 316 32.15 3.91 14.10
C PRO A 316 33.69 4.07 13.91
N LEU A 317 34.20 3.74 12.73
CA LEU A 317 35.62 3.92 12.37
C LEU A 317 35.94 5.39 12.03
N ILE A 318 34.96 6.17 11.56
CA ILE A 318 35.08 7.63 11.37
C ILE A 318 34.98 8.32 12.74
N VAL A 319 33.99 7.96 13.58
CA VAL A 319 33.81 8.61 14.89
C VAL A 319 35.03 8.42 15.81
N SER A 320 35.67 7.25 15.78
CA SER A 320 36.90 7.01 16.54
C SER A 320 38.10 7.87 16.08
N THR A 321 38.09 8.39 14.84
CA THR A 321 39.11 9.39 14.41
C THR A 321 38.91 10.78 15.01
N PHE A 322 37.77 11.06 15.66
CA PHE A 322 37.54 12.29 16.43
C PHE A 322 38.04 12.20 17.88
N GLY A 323 38.94 11.24 18.17
CA GLY A 323 39.51 11.02 19.50
C GLY A 323 38.49 10.50 20.51
N TRP A 324 37.73 9.47 20.14
CA TRP A 324 36.81 8.75 21.03
C TRP A 324 37.19 7.27 21.07
N SER A 325 36.86 6.57 22.16
CA SER A 325 37.18 5.14 22.24
C SER A 325 36.37 4.33 21.23
N ALA A 326 36.83 3.09 20.98
CA ALA A 326 36.11 2.08 20.22
C ALA A 326 34.65 1.89 20.70
N TYR A 327 34.42 2.01 22.01
CA TYR A 327 33.14 1.77 22.67
C TYR A 327 32.21 2.99 22.54
N ASP A 328 32.71 4.19 22.83
CA ASP A 328 31.93 5.43 22.71
C ASP A 328 31.53 5.69 21.25
N SER A 329 32.40 5.33 20.31
CA SER A 329 32.14 5.46 18.86
C SER A 329 30.95 4.61 18.37
N LEU A 330 30.49 3.63 19.16
CA LEU A 330 29.24 2.91 18.92
C LEU A 330 28.05 3.66 19.50
N LEU A 331 28.16 4.17 20.74
CA LEU A 331 27.10 4.97 21.36
C LEU A 331 26.80 6.26 20.59
N TRP A 332 27.82 6.88 19.99
CA TRP A 332 27.68 8.04 19.10
C TRP A 332 26.97 7.75 17.76
N GLN A 333 26.62 6.48 17.46
CA GLN A 333 25.65 6.16 16.41
C GLN A 333 24.20 6.46 16.84
N MET A 334 23.89 6.49 18.14
CA MET A 334 22.52 6.69 18.64
C MET A 334 21.94 8.08 18.27
N PRO A 335 22.67 9.21 18.39
CA PRO A 335 22.14 10.51 17.95
C PRO A 335 21.86 10.59 16.45
N LEU A 336 22.75 10.02 15.61
CA LEU A 336 22.53 9.85 14.17
C LEU A 336 21.22 9.07 13.92
N GLY A 337 21.04 7.94 14.62
CA GLY A 337 19.82 7.13 14.56
C GLY A 337 18.56 7.89 14.98
N GLY A 338 18.65 8.74 16.01
CA GLY A 338 17.58 9.63 16.45
C GLY A 338 17.17 10.65 15.39
N VAL A 339 18.13 11.31 14.74
CA VAL A 339 17.86 12.24 13.62
C VAL A 339 17.22 11.50 12.44
N CYS A 340 17.69 10.30 12.09
CA CYS A 340 17.07 9.46 11.07
C CYS A 340 15.61 9.11 11.42
N PHE A 341 15.36 8.59 12.62
CA PHE A 341 14.05 8.11 13.07
C PHE A 341 13.01 9.24 13.13
N ILE A 342 13.34 10.32 13.86
CA ILE A 342 12.46 11.49 14.01
C ILE A 342 12.27 12.18 12.65
N GLY A 343 13.34 12.31 11.86
CA GLY A 343 13.31 12.92 10.54
C GLY A 343 12.36 12.20 9.57
N ILE A 344 12.44 10.87 9.47
CA ILE A 344 11.56 10.08 8.61
C ILE A 344 10.09 10.22 9.03
N LEU A 345 9.79 10.09 10.32
CA LEU A 345 8.41 10.15 10.83
C LEU A 345 7.81 11.55 10.69
N LEU A 346 8.57 12.60 11.02
CA LEU A 346 8.17 13.99 10.83
C LEU A 346 7.91 14.30 9.34
N CYS A 347 8.79 13.83 8.44
CA CYS A 347 8.62 14.04 7.01
C CYS A 347 7.42 13.27 6.44
N GLY A 348 7.17 12.04 6.91
CA GLY A 348 5.98 11.28 6.58
C GLY A 348 4.70 12.01 7.00
N PHE A 349 4.63 12.45 8.26
CA PHE A 349 3.46 13.12 8.83
C PHE A 349 3.17 14.47 8.14
N LEU A 350 4.21 15.28 7.93
CA LEU A 350 4.05 16.58 7.27
C LEU A 350 3.65 16.44 5.79
N SER A 351 4.06 15.34 5.13
CA SER A 351 3.63 14.96 3.78
C SER A 351 2.17 14.47 3.67
N LEU A 352 1.52 14.16 4.80
CA LEU A 352 0.07 13.94 4.87
C LEU A 352 -0.66 15.25 5.14
N LYS A 353 -0.19 16.05 6.11
CA LYS A 353 -0.85 17.26 6.58
C LYS A 353 -0.81 18.41 5.57
N ILE A 354 0.25 18.50 4.76
CA ILE A 354 0.43 19.57 3.77
C ILE A 354 0.57 18.96 2.37
N SER A 355 -0.46 19.14 1.53
CA SER A 355 -0.44 18.62 0.16
C SER A 355 0.75 19.17 -0.65
N ASN A 356 1.44 18.27 -1.34
CA ASN A 356 2.53 18.54 -2.29
C ASN A 356 3.82 19.14 -1.70
N ILE A 357 4.01 19.21 -0.37
CA ILE A 357 5.22 19.81 0.23
C ILE A 357 6.53 19.02 -0.04
N ARG A 358 6.42 17.76 -0.47
CA ARG A 358 7.51 16.74 -0.51
C ARG A 358 8.84 17.23 -1.09
N LEU A 359 8.85 17.91 -2.25
CA LEU A 359 10.08 18.40 -2.88
C LEU A 359 10.74 19.55 -2.11
N ILE A 360 9.95 20.42 -1.47
CA ILE A 360 10.47 21.54 -0.66
C ILE A 360 11.14 20.98 0.60
N MET A 361 10.51 19.99 1.24
CA MET A 361 11.10 19.28 2.38
C MET A 361 12.35 18.48 2.00
N LEU A 362 12.36 17.83 0.83
CA LEU A 362 13.54 17.10 0.34
C LEU A 362 14.74 18.05 0.23
N ILE A 363 14.56 19.22 -0.40
CA ILE A 363 15.60 20.25 -0.49
C ILE A 363 16.00 20.77 0.91
N ALA A 364 15.03 21.03 1.80
CA ALA A 364 15.32 21.48 3.16
C ALA A 364 16.13 20.46 3.98
N CYS A 365 15.80 19.17 3.87
CA CYS A 365 16.54 18.08 4.54
C CYS A 365 17.92 17.80 3.91
N CYS A 366 18.21 18.29 2.70
CA CYS A 366 19.57 18.25 2.16
C CYS A 366 20.52 19.23 2.85
N LEU A 367 20.01 20.35 3.39
CA LEU A 367 20.86 21.40 3.98
C LEU A 367 21.59 20.95 5.26
N PRO A 368 20.97 20.25 6.24
CA PRO A 368 21.68 19.70 7.40
C PRO A 368 22.77 18.68 7.03
N VAL A 369 22.58 17.90 5.94
CA VAL A 369 23.61 16.94 5.48
C VAL A 369 24.83 17.69 4.94
N ILE A 370 24.62 18.68 4.07
CA ILE A 370 25.70 19.54 3.55
C ILE A 370 26.41 20.27 4.70
N ALA A 371 25.66 20.83 5.65
CA ALA A 371 26.20 21.49 6.83
C ALA A 371 27.03 20.53 7.70
N GLY A 372 26.54 19.32 7.94
CA GLY A 372 27.25 18.31 8.74
C GLY A 372 28.57 17.87 8.11
N CYS A 373 28.58 17.61 6.80
CA CYS A 373 29.82 17.31 6.06
C CYS A 373 30.80 18.49 6.07
N ALA A 374 30.30 19.72 5.93
CA ALA A 374 31.14 20.92 6.01
C ALA A 374 31.73 21.10 7.43
N MET A 375 30.95 20.85 8.48
CA MET A 375 31.40 20.88 9.87
C MET A 375 32.52 19.86 10.13
N ILE A 376 32.36 18.59 9.72
CA ILE A 376 33.40 17.58 9.93
C ILE A 376 34.68 17.92 9.15
N TRP A 377 34.55 18.36 7.90
CA TRP A 377 35.70 18.67 7.04
C TRP A 377 36.47 19.93 7.47
N LYS A 378 35.79 20.93 8.05
CA LYS A 378 36.37 22.23 8.39
C LYS A 378 36.59 22.50 9.88
N SER A 379 36.19 21.59 10.77
CA SER A 379 36.56 21.67 12.18
C SER A 379 37.92 21.00 12.43
N ASP A 380 38.65 21.52 13.42
CA ASP A 380 39.86 20.88 13.92
C ASP A 380 39.52 19.60 14.69
N TRP A 381 40.26 18.52 14.45
CA TRP A 381 40.05 17.24 15.14
C TRP A 381 41.01 17.12 16.33
N TYR A 382 40.45 17.23 17.53
CA TYR A 382 41.13 17.08 18.82
C TYR A 382 40.52 15.92 19.62
N HIS A 383 41.09 15.58 20.78
CA HIS A 383 40.57 14.51 21.63
C HIS A 383 39.15 14.87 22.14
N HIS A 384 38.19 13.98 21.95
CA HIS A 384 36.76 14.23 22.16
C HIS A 384 36.18 15.43 21.38
N ALA A 385 36.50 15.56 20.09
CA ALA A 385 36.04 16.70 19.29
C ALA A 385 34.50 16.75 19.13
N ALA A 386 33.88 17.82 19.65
CA ALA A 386 32.43 17.96 19.69
C ALA A 386 31.82 18.40 18.34
N THR A 387 32.47 19.34 17.64
CA THR A 387 32.01 19.87 16.34
C THR A 387 31.85 18.78 15.26
N PRO A 388 32.82 17.87 15.01
CA PRO A 388 32.64 16.82 14.02
C PRO A 388 31.56 15.80 14.45
N ILE A 389 31.36 15.53 15.75
CA ILE A 389 30.25 14.68 16.21
C ILE A 389 28.88 15.34 16.01
N ALA A 390 28.76 16.64 16.27
CA ALA A 390 27.55 17.39 15.95
C ALA A 390 27.26 17.37 14.43
N GLY A 391 28.30 17.56 13.60
CA GLY A 391 28.21 17.43 12.15
C GLY A 391 27.77 16.04 11.70
N TYR A 392 28.38 15.00 12.26
CA TYR A 392 28.04 13.60 11.99
C TYR A 392 26.61 13.24 12.40
N THR A 393 26.14 13.78 13.52
CA THR A 393 24.76 13.61 13.98
C THR A 393 23.75 14.20 12.99
N ILE A 394 23.96 15.44 12.50
CA ILE A 394 23.02 16.08 11.57
C ILE A 394 23.07 15.53 10.14
N ILE A 395 24.12 14.79 9.76
CA ILE A 395 24.14 13.99 8.53
C ILE A 395 23.00 12.96 8.50
N GLY A 396 22.47 12.53 9.65
CA GLY A 396 21.28 11.66 9.74
C GLY A 396 20.03 12.17 9.00
N ALA A 397 20.00 13.46 8.64
CA ALA A 397 19.00 14.01 7.71
C ALA A 397 19.06 13.38 6.29
N PHE A 398 20.04 12.53 5.98
CA PHE A 398 20.06 11.75 4.74
C PHE A 398 18.83 10.82 4.62
N ALA A 399 18.39 10.23 5.73
CA ALA A 399 17.34 9.21 5.74
C ALA A 399 15.92 9.74 5.43
N PRO A 400 15.48 10.92 5.89
CA PRO A 400 14.27 11.55 5.35
C PRO A 400 14.39 11.97 3.87
N VAL A 401 15.58 12.37 3.38
CA VAL A 401 15.78 12.69 1.96
C VAL A 401 15.53 11.44 1.09
N THR A 402 16.14 10.31 1.42
CA THR A 402 15.94 9.05 0.68
C THR A 402 14.49 8.55 0.74
N SER A 403 13.84 8.64 1.91
CA SER A 403 12.42 8.32 2.07
C SER A 403 11.51 9.20 1.17
N LEU A 404 11.79 10.50 1.10
CA LEU A 404 11.06 11.44 0.23
C LEU A 404 11.29 11.16 -1.26
N ILE A 405 12.47 10.67 -1.67
CA ILE A 405 12.72 10.26 -3.06
C ILE A 405 11.85 9.04 -3.44
N VAL A 406 11.76 8.00 -2.60
CA VAL A 406 10.85 6.86 -2.83
C VAL A 406 9.40 7.33 -2.93
N SER A 407 8.97 8.17 -1.99
CA SER A 407 7.61 8.73 -1.95
C SER A 407 7.28 9.62 -3.16
N MET A 408 8.28 10.32 -3.71
CA MET A 408 8.15 11.10 -4.94
C MET A 408 8.10 10.21 -6.19
N GLY A 409 8.80 9.08 -6.19
CA GLY A 409 8.74 8.08 -7.24
C GLY A 409 7.32 7.54 -7.42
N MET A 410 6.80 6.88 -6.38
CA MET A 410 5.48 6.22 -6.39
C MET A 410 4.32 7.16 -6.74
N ALA A 411 4.40 8.44 -6.38
CA ALA A 411 3.32 9.41 -6.54
C ALA A 411 3.30 10.15 -7.90
N ASN A 412 4.26 9.89 -8.80
CA ASN A 412 4.42 10.68 -10.04
C ASN A 412 4.56 9.83 -11.31
N VAL A 413 4.19 8.55 -11.26
CA VAL A 413 4.18 7.63 -12.41
C VAL A 413 2.92 6.77 -12.39
N ALA A 414 2.33 6.54 -13.56
CA ALA A 414 1.22 5.61 -13.78
C ALA A 414 1.55 4.61 -14.91
N GLY A 415 0.72 3.58 -15.08
CA GLY A 415 1.00 2.42 -15.92
C GLY A 415 1.82 1.36 -15.17
N ASN A 416 1.30 0.13 -15.07
CA ASN A 416 1.89 -0.95 -14.27
C ASN A 416 3.33 -1.31 -14.71
N THR A 417 3.60 -1.39 -16.01
CA THR A 417 4.97 -1.68 -16.51
C THR A 417 5.91 -0.50 -16.24
N LYS A 418 5.42 0.75 -16.38
CA LYS A 418 6.21 1.97 -16.14
C LYS A 418 6.57 2.13 -14.66
N LYS A 419 5.64 1.83 -13.74
CA LYS A 419 5.88 1.77 -12.28
C LYS A 419 6.96 0.74 -11.93
N SER A 420 6.87 -0.49 -12.45
CA SER A 420 7.88 -1.53 -12.21
C SER A 420 9.27 -1.15 -12.75
N PHE A 421 9.35 -0.58 -13.95
CA PHE A 421 10.62 -0.07 -14.50
C PHE A 421 11.22 1.04 -13.63
N GLN A 422 10.40 1.99 -13.16
CA GLN A 422 10.84 3.06 -12.28
C GLN A 422 11.38 2.51 -10.94
N ALA A 423 10.69 1.55 -10.34
CA ALA A 423 11.15 0.90 -9.09
C ALA A 423 12.51 0.21 -9.29
N ALA A 424 12.68 -0.53 -10.39
CA ALA A 424 13.95 -1.15 -10.75
C ALA A 424 15.07 -0.12 -10.98
N ALA A 425 14.80 0.96 -11.73
CA ALA A 425 15.78 2.03 -11.96
C ALA A 425 16.21 2.72 -10.65
N ILE A 426 15.27 2.99 -9.74
CA ILE A 426 15.55 3.51 -8.39
C ILE A 426 16.43 2.54 -7.59
N PHE A 427 16.17 1.22 -7.67
CA PHE A 427 16.94 0.19 -6.98
C PHE A 427 18.38 0.04 -7.53
N VAL A 428 18.55 0.09 -8.86
CA VAL A 428 19.89 0.08 -9.48
C VAL A 428 20.71 1.28 -8.99
N PHE A 429 20.15 2.49 -9.04
CA PHE A 429 20.87 3.67 -8.56
C PHE A 429 21.09 3.67 -7.04
N TYR A 430 20.17 3.10 -6.24
CA TYR A 430 20.41 2.82 -4.82
C TYR A 430 21.67 1.97 -4.62
N THR A 431 21.86 0.88 -5.38
CA THR A 431 23.08 0.06 -5.25
C THR A 431 24.33 0.82 -5.68
N VAL A 432 24.29 1.55 -6.80
CA VAL A 432 25.41 2.38 -7.30
C VAL A 432 25.84 3.43 -6.26
N GLY A 433 24.90 4.12 -5.63
CA GLY A 433 25.19 5.10 -4.58
C GLY A 433 25.88 4.47 -3.36
N ASN A 434 25.34 3.34 -2.89
CA ASN A 434 25.95 2.63 -1.77
C ASN A 434 27.32 2.02 -2.09
N ILE A 435 27.58 1.65 -3.35
CA ILE A 435 28.90 1.22 -3.83
C ILE A 435 29.89 2.38 -3.89
N SER A 436 29.47 3.60 -4.28
CA SER A 436 30.40 4.71 -4.45
C SER A 436 30.96 5.27 -3.14
N GLY A 437 30.12 5.39 -2.09
CA GLY A 437 30.50 5.99 -0.80
C GLY A 437 31.77 5.42 -0.16
N PRO A 438 31.91 4.08 0.00
CA PRO A 438 33.08 3.43 0.57
C PRO A 438 34.43 3.72 -0.13
N PHE A 439 34.42 4.12 -1.41
CA PHE A 439 35.66 4.39 -2.16
C PHE A 439 36.16 5.84 -2.00
N TRP A 440 35.34 6.76 -1.49
CA TRP A 440 35.80 8.12 -1.13
C TRP A 440 36.52 8.17 0.24
N ILE A 441 36.50 7.07 0.99
CA ILE A 441 37.14 6.96 2.31
C ILE A 441 38.60 6.54 2.16
N ARG A 442 39.46 7.50 1.78
CA ARG A 442 40.91 7.30 1.71
C ARG A 442 41.56 7.51 3.08
N THR A 443 41.92 6.44 3.76
CA THR A 443 42.60 6.43 5.06
C THR A 443 44.02 7.01 5.05
N GLU A 444 44.59 7.24 3.86
CA GLU A 444 45.78 8.07 3.68
C GLU A 444 45.53 9.57 3.97
N THR A 445 44.29 10.04 3.81
CA THR A 445 43.89 11.45 3.91
C THR A 445 43.25 11.83 5.26
N VAL A 446 43.46 11.02 6.30
CA VAL A 446 42.94 11.29 7.67
C VAL A 446 43.42 12.64 8.21
N LYS A 447 44.68 13.01 7.95
CA LYS A 447 45.27 14.32 8.33
C LYS A 447 44.59 15.53 7.66
N GLU A 448 43.82 15.30 6.58
CA GLU A 448 43.03 16.32 5.87
C GLU A 448 41.51 16.17 6.13
N HIS A 449 41.14 15.39 7.14
CA HIS A 449 39.77 15.14 7.58
C HIS A 449 38.90 14.42 6.53
N TYR A 450 39.46 13.51 5.72
CA TYR A 450 38.79 12.82 4.60
C TYR A 450 38.17 13.78 3.56
N PRO A 451 38.98 14.61 2.88
CA PRO A 451 38.48 15.67 2.00
C PRO A 451 37.69 15.12 0.80
N GLU A 452 38.02 13.93 0.29
CA GLU A 452 37.30 13.31 -0.83
C GLU A 452 35.88 12.86 -0.43
N LEU A 453 35.73 12.27 0.75
CA LEU A 453 34.43 11.84 1.29
C LEU A 453 33.46 13.01 1.41
N TRP A 454 33.86 14.08 2.10
CA TRP A 454 32.94 15.20 2.37
C TRP A 454 32.70 16.07 1.14
N LYS A 455 33.70 16.30 0.28
CA LYS A 455 33.48 16.97 -1.02
C LYS A 455 32.56 16.15 -1.91
N GLY A 456 32.73 14.82 -1.95
CA GLY A 456 31.87 13.89 -2.71
C GLY A 456 30.42 13.94 -2.25
N ILE A 457 30.17 13.84 -0.94
CA ILE A 457 28.83 13.94 -0.36
C ILE A 457 28.21 15.32 -0.61
N ILE A 458 28.95 16.42 -0.40
CA ILE A 458 28.44 17.79 -0.65
C ILE A 458 28.10 17.97 -2.13
N GLY A 459 28.92 17.43 -3.05
CA GLY A 459 28.64 17.40 -4.48
C GLY A 459 27.36 16.63 -4.81
N SER A 460 27.23 15.41 -4.28
CA SER A 460 26.01 14.59 -4.41
C SER A 460 24.76 15.30 -3.92
N TYR A 461 24.81 15.92 -2.73
CA TYR A 461 23.65 16.60 -2.15
C TYR A 461 23.31 17.92 -2.87
N THR A 462 24.31 18.62 -3.40
CA THR A 462 24.10 19.76 -4.30
C THR A 462 23.42 19.31 -5.60
N LEU A 463 23.85 18.18 -6.18
CA LEU A 463 23.21 17.58 -7.34
C LEU A 463 21.75 17.16 -7.05
N VAL A 464 21.47 16.58 -5.87
CA VAL A 464 20.10 16.27 -5.42
C VAL A 464 19.23 17.51 -5.35
N ILE A 465 19.73 18.64 -4.82
CA ILE A 465 18.99 19.91 -4.77
C ILE A 465 18.71 20.46 -6.17
N VAL A 466 19.70 20.44 -7.08
CA VAL A 466 19.51 20.87 -8.48
C VAL A 466 18.48 19.99 -9.18
N LEU A 467 18.60 18.67 -9.09
CA LEU A 467 17.67 17.71 -9.69
C LEU A 467 16.26 17.81 -9.12
N ALA A 468 16.11 18.00 -7.79
CA ALA A 468 14.83 18.25 -7.15
C ALA A 468 14.18 19.54 -7.66
N THR A 469 14.97 20.59 -7.89
CA THR A 469 14.52 21.88 -8.42
C THR A 469 14.10 21.77 -9.89
N VAL A 470 14.85 21.04 -10.71
CA VAL A 470 14.49 20.73 -12.10
C VAL A 470 13.20 19.93 -12.15
N LEU A 471 13.08 18.86 -11.35
CA LEU A 471 11.87 18.03 -11.25
C LEU A 471 10.66 18.87 -10.80
N TYR A 472 10.84 19.75 -9.82
CA TYR A 472 9.81 20.69 -9.37
C TYR A 472 9.30 21.59 -10.51
N VAL A 473 10.21 22.21 -11.28
CA VAL A 473 9.86 23.10 -12.39
C VAL A 473 9.20 22.34 -13.54
N MET A 474 9.69 21.14 -13.88
CA MET A 474 9.09 20.28 -14.91
C MET A 474 7.65 19.90 -14.55
N LEU A 475 7.43 19.40 -13.33
CA LEU A 475 6.10 18.98 -12.86
C LEU A 475 5.13 20.15 -12.75
N ARG A 476 5.63 21.31 -12.31
CA ARG A 476 4.84 22.56 -12.28
C ARG A 476 4.42 23.02 -13.66
N ARG A 477 5.31 22.95 -14.66
CA ARG A 477 4.99 23.28 -16.05
C ARG A 477 3.94 22.34 -16.64
N GLU A 478 4.08 21.03 -16.44
CA GLU A 478 3.18 20.04 -17.04
C GLU A 478 1.78 20.05 -16.40
N ASN A 479 1.64 20.15 -15.07
CA ASN A 479 0.30 20.34 -14.48
C ASN A 479 -0.31 21.69 -14.90
N ALA A 480 0.46 22.77 -15.02
CA ALA A 480 -0.02 24.07 -15.49
C ALA A 480 -0.32 24.12 -17.00
N ARG A 481 0.09 23.10 -17.76
CA ARG A 481 -0.34 22.82 -19.13
C ARG A 481 -1.68 22.07 -19.12
N ARG A 482 -1.79 20.99 -18.33
CA ARG A 482 -3.02 20.21 -18.15
C ARG A 482 -4.19 21.05 -17.59
N ASP A 483 -3.89 22.02 -16.71
CA ASP A 483 -4.84 23.02 -16.22
C ASP A 483 -5.47 23.91 -17.31
N ARG A 484 -4.89 23.97 -18.51
CA ARG A 484 -5.42 24.75 -19.65
C ARG A 484 -6.29 23.93 -20.60
N LEU A 485 -6.35 22.61 -20.42
CA LEU A 485 -7.05 21.70 -21.34
C LEU A 485 -8.54 21.55 -21.04
N ASN A 486 -9.04 22.08 -19.92
CA ASN A 486 -10.47 22.09 -19.52
C ASN A 486 -11.19 20.74 -19.70
N LEU A 487 -10.51 19.64 -19.38
CA LEU A 487 -11.00 18.26 -19.59
C LEU A 487 -12.26 17.97 -18.74
N GLU A 488 -13.25 17.27 -19.31
CA GLU A 488 -14.48 16.90 -18.58
C GLU A 488 -14.22 15.87 -17.48
N GLU A 489 -14.79 16.10 -16.30
CA GLU A 489 -14.61 15.23 -15.12
C GLU A 489 -15.16 13.80 -15.32
N LYS A 490 -16.11 13.62 -16.25
CA LYS A 490 -16.66 12.30 -16.62
C LYS A 490 -15.69 11.43 -17.43
N ASP A 491 -14.84 12.05 -18.24
CA ASP A 491 -13.85 11.28 -19.01
C ASP A 491 -12.72 10.78 -18.11
N ALA A 492 -12.41 11.52 -17.03
CA ALA A 492 -11.56 11.03 -15.95
C ALA A 492 -12.10 9.72 -15.34
N GLU A 493 -13.42 9.61 -15.09
CA GLU A 493 -14.03 8.38 -14.56
C GLU A 493 -13.95 7.19 -15.55
N ARG A 494 -13.96 7.46 -16.86
CA ARG A 494 -13.79 6.43 -17.91
C ARG A 494 -12.36 5.88 -17.95
N VAL A 495 -11.38 6.75 -18.19
CA VAL A 495 -9.96 6.31 -18.31
C VAL A 495 -9.29 5.98 -16.97
N ALA A 496 -10.00 6.07 -15.84
CA ALA A 496 -9.50 5.60 -14.55
C ALA A 496 -9.37 4.06 -14.47
N PHE A 497 -10.13 3.31 -15.28
CA PHE A 497 -10.06 1.85 -15.32
C PHE A 497 -9.05 1.31 -16.33
N ASP A 498 -8.56 2.16 -17.25
CA ASP A 498 -7.53 1.79 -18.22
C ASP A 498 -6.13 1.90 -17.61
N ASP A 499 -5.31 0.85 -17.77
CA ASP A 499 -3.89 0.88 -17.39
C ASP A 499 -3.07 1.70 -18.41
N LEU A 500 -3.22 3.02 -18.30
CA LEU A 500 -2.53 4.08 -19.04
C LEU A 500 -1.35 4.64 -18.22
N THR A 501 -0.35 5.18 -18.91
CA THR A 501 0.74 5.93 -18.26
C THR A 501 0.30 7.32 -17.78
N ASP A 502 1.16 7.97 -16.99
CA ASP A 502 0.98 9.36 -16.58
C ASP A 502 1.13 10.39 -17.73
N LYS A 503 1.60 9.97 -18.92
CA LYS A 503 1.60 10.79 -20.14
C LYS A 503 0.36 10.55 -21.00
N GLU A 504 -0.08 9.29 -21.12
CA GLU A 504 -1.31 8.90 -21.81
C GLU A 504 -2.56 9.45 -21.09
N ASN A 505 -2.61 9.32 -19.75
CA ASN A 505 -3.71 9.84 -18.94
C ASN A 505 -3.55 11.35 -18.70
N LEU A 506 -4.24 12.16 -19.51
CA LEU A 506 -4.26 13.62 -19.40
C LEU A 506 -4.89 14.16 -18.10
N HIS A 507 -5.74 13.37 -17.43
CA HIS A 507 -6.31 13.71 -16.13
C HIS A 507 -5.33 13.46 -14.97
N PHE A 508 -4.29 12.64 -15.17
CA PHE A 508 -3.28 12.38 -14.16
C PHE A 508 -2.59 13.69 -13.73
N ARG A 509 -2.53 13.93 -12.41
CA ARG A 509 -1.96 15.15 -11.83
C ARG A 509 -0.73 14.83 -10.98
N TYR A 510 0.42 15.31 -11.44
CA TYR A 510 1.69 15.17 -10.72
C TYR A 510 1.70 15.95 -9.39
N VAL A 511 2.51 15.48 -8.44
CA VAL A 511 2.65 16.00 -7.07
C VAL A 511 4.00 16.73 -6.95
N TYR A 512 3.99 18.06 -6.77
CA TYR A 512 5.22 18.88 -6.80
C TYR A 512 5.28 20.09 -5.86
N ALA A 513 4.26 20.97 -5.80
CA ALA A 513 4.04 21.92 -4.69
C ALA A 513 2.58 22.45 -4.63
N LEU A 514 2.34 23.31 -3.64
CA LEU A 514 1.07 23.87 -3.19
C LEU A 514 0.02 24.16 -4.28
N ARG A 515 -1.23 23.72 -4.02
CA ARG A 515 -2.42 24.43 -4.53
C ARG A 515 -2.38 25.88 -4.04
N ARG A 516 -2.74 26.85 -4.89
CA ARG A 516 -2.74 28.31 -4.56
C ARG A 516 -3.59 28.68 -3.32
N SER A 517 -4.46 27.78 -2.85
CA SER A 517 -5.20 27.88 -1.60
C SER A 517 -4.30 27.89 -0.36
N ALA A 518 -3.28 27.01 -0.31
CA ALA A 518 -2.40 26.88 0.86
C ALA A 518 -1.42 28.07 0.98
N ALA A 519 -1.00 28.66 -0.14
CA ALA A 519 -0.16 29.86 -0.12
C ALA A 519 -0.89 31.03 0.55
N ARG A 520 -2.19 31.19 0.26
CA ARG A 520 -3.04 32.19 0.91
C ARG A 520 -3.22 31.99 2.41
N PHE A 521 -3.02 30.76 2.94
CA PHE A 521 -3.05 30.49 4.38
C PHE A 521 -1.73 30.87 5.09
N LEU A 522 -0.61 30.90 4.34
CA LEU A 522 0.69 31.37 4.84
C LEU A 522 0.89 32.88 4.65
N THR A 523 0.20 33.50 3.69
CA THR A 523 0.21 34.96 3.49
C THR A 523 -0.99 35.68 4.11
N SER A 524 -1.99 34.97 4.63
CA SER A 524 -3.04 35.57 5.45
C SER A 524 -2.45 35.95 6.80
N ARG A 525 -2.51 37.24 7.15
CA ARG A 525 -2.35 37.67 8.55
C ARG A 525 -3.33 36.88 9.41
N PRO A 526 -2.94 36.43 10.62
CA PRO A 526 -3.86 35.74 11.51
C PRO A 526 -4.94 36.72 11.99
N THR A 527 -6.12 36.66 11.39
CA THR A 527 -7.32 37.30 11.96
C THR A 527 -7.58 36.69 13.33
N SER A 528 -7.84 37.53 14.32
CA SER A 528 -7.80 37.14 15.75
C SER A 528 -8.92 36.17 16.14
N LEU A 529 -8.65 34.86 16.05
CA LEU A 529 -9.43 33.81 16.71
C LEU A 529 -9.06 33.71 18.20
N ILE A 530 -9.20 34.84 18.90
CA ILE A 530 -9.40 34.88 20.34
C ILE A 530 -10.80 35.43 20.54
N SER A 531 -11.78 34.54 20.73
CA SER A 531 -13.09 34.95 21.20
C SER A 531 -12.94 35.56 22.60
N PRO A 532 -13.40 36.80 22.87
CA PRO A 532 -13.44 37.31 24.23
C PRO A 532 -14.37 36.41 25.07
N VAL A 533 -13.98 36.15 26.32
CA VAL A 533 -14.80 35.36 27.25
C VAL A 533 -16.09 36.12 27.52
N CYS A 534 -17.23 35.48 27.24
CA CYS A 534 -18.54 36.10 27.47
C CYS A 534 -18.85 36.11 28.98
N SER A 535 -18.68 37.28 29.62
CA SER A 535 -19.01 37.49 31.03
C SER A 535 -20.52 37.61 31.23
N TYR A 536 -21.15 36.55 31.73
CA TYR A 536 -22.58 36.53 32.05
C TYR A 536 -22.88 37.27 33.37
N THR A 537 -23.23 38.57 33.31
CA THR A 537 -23.71 39.33 34.49
C THR A 537 -24.80 40.36 34.14
N SER A 538 -26.04 39.89 33.91
CA SER A 538 -27.26 40.72 34.11
C SER A 538 -28.54 39.87 34.15
N LEU A 539 -28.86 39.31 35.32
CA LEU A 539 -30.24 38.91 35.66
C LEU A 539 -30.49 39.32 37.12
N SER A 540 -31.62 39.99 37.35
CA SER A 540 -31.92 40.69 38.61
C SER A 540 -32.36 39.73 39.73
N ALA A 541 -31.88 39.98 40.95
CA ALA A 541 -32.31 39.25 42.14
C ALA A 541 -33.70 39.67 42.62
N PRO A 542 -34.43 38.74 43.26
CA PRO A 542 -35.33 39.08 44.37
C PRO A 542 -35.01 38.27 45.64
N SER A 543 -34.79 38.99 46.76
CA SER A 543 -35.18 38.67 48.15
C SER A 543 -35.53 37.19 48.50
N SER A 544 -34.96 36.48 49.48
CA SER A 544 -34.52 36.91 50.83
C SER A 544 -34.18 35.72 51.78
N ARG A 545 -33.48 36.03 52.89
CA ARG A 545 -33.51 35.38 54.24
C ARG A 545 -32.92 33.97 54.50
N ILE A 546 -31.88 33.97 55.36
CA ILE A 546 -31.74 33.18 56.63
C ILE A 546 -31.43 31.65 56.52
N ALA A 547 -30.49 31.05 57.28
CA ALA A 547 -29.35 31.55 58.08
C ALA A 547 -28.44 30.39 58.58
N GLN A 548 -27.16 30.70 58.89
CA GLN A 548 -26.22 29.96 59.78
C GLN A 548 -25.82 28.51 59.38
N ARG A 549 -24.63 27.97 59.73
CA ARG A 549 -23.59 28.37 60.71
C ARG A 549 -22.18 27.96 60.23
N SER A 550 -21.14 28.70 60.61
CA SER A 550 -19.70 28.45 60.36
C SER A 550 -19.10 27.47 61.41
N PRO A 551 -17.77 27.14 61.49
CA PRO A 551 -16.54 27.75 60.91
C PRO A 551 -15.60 26.70 60.19
N ALA A 552 -14.33 26.91 59.80
CA ALA A 552 -13.33 27.96 60.13
C ALA A 552 -12.23 28.19 59.05
N PHE A 553 -11.70 29.43 59.01
CA PHE A 553 -10.33 29.91 58.66
C PHE A 553 -9.65 29.48 57.33
N GLN A 554 -9.30 30.39 56.38
CA GLN A 554 -8.26 31.48 56.34
C GLN A 554 -6.84 30.97 55.95
N LEU A 555 -5.88 31.74 55.38
CA LEU A 555 -5.78 32.90 54.44
C LEU A 555 -4.24 33.13 54.20
N GLN A 556 -3.64 33.88 53.25
CA GLN A 556 -4.03 34.69 52.08
C GLN A 556 -2.83 34.75 51.06
N ARG A 557 -2.96 35.50 49.96
CA ARG A 557 -1.86 36.01 49.08
C ARG A 557 -1.54 37.50 49.35
N ARG A 558 -0.60 38.06 48.55
CA ARG A 558 -0.39 39.50 48.14
C ARG A 558 0.36 40.38 49.14
N TRP A 559 1.10 41.44 48.75
CA TRP A 559 1.15 42.19 47.47
C TRP A 559 2.48 42.09 46.66
N ALA A 560 3.07 43.20 46.16
CA ALA A 560 4.00 43.24 45.00
C ALA A 560 4.73 44.60 44.78
N THR A 561 5.45 44.71 43.64
CA THR A 561 5.89 45.88 42.82
C THR A 561 7.16 46.73 43.11
N THR A 562 7.89 46.97 42.00
CA THR A 562 8.76 48.13 41.59
C THR A 562 10.23 48.31 42.03
N GLU A 563 11.06 48.65 41.00
CA GLU A 563 12.35 49.39 40.98
C GLU A 563 13.59 48.83 41.73
N ALA A 564 14.86 49.22 41.45
CA ALA A 564 15.59 49.53 40.19
C ALA A 564 17.12 49.66 40.48
N VAL A 565 18.02 49.34 39.52
CA VAL A 565 19.48 49.74 39.50
C VAL A 565 20.37 49.07 40.59
N GLU A 566 21.70 48.83 40.50
CA GLU A 566 22.76 49.09 39.50
C GLU A 566 23.62 47.82 39.13
N LYS A 567 24.84 47.66 39.69
CA LYS A 567 25.94 46.80 39.15
C LYS A 567 26.94 46.24 40.24
N PRO A 568 28.00 45.45 39.87
CA PRO A 568 28.76 44.54 40.78
C PRO A 568 29.99 45.28 41.41
N PRO A 569 31.11 44.66 41.92
CA PRO A 569 31.57 43.25 41.89
C PRO A 569 32.33 42.72 43.16
N VAL A 570 33.07 41.61 42.98
CA VAL A 570 34.37 41.22 43.62
C VAL A 570 34.42 39.81 44.27
N SER A 571 35.60 39.22 44.15
CA SER A 571 36.12 37.85 44.21
C SER A 571 36.18 37.07 45.55
N ALA A 572 36.08 35.74 45.41
CA ALA A 572 37.00 34.69 45.90
C ALA A 572 37.14 34.36 47.42
N VAL A 573 37.96 33.31 47.66
CA VAL A 573 38.58 32.83 48.92
C VAL A 573 37.81 31.71 49.69
N GLU A 574 38.33 30.48 49.55
CA GLU A 574 38.24 29.36 50.52
C GLU A 574 38.98 29.73 51.84
N PRO A 575 38.69 29.20 53.06
CA PRO A 575 38.96 27.77 53.35
C PRO A 575 38.27 27.08 54.57
N THR A 576 38.59 25.78 54.72
CA THR A 576 38.75 24.98 55.97
C THR A 576 37.60 24.71 56.97
N ASN A 577 37.29 23.41 57.06
CA ASN A 577 37.32 22.53 58.25
C ASN A 577 36.33 22.65 59.44
N ALA A 578 35.79 21.46 59.79
CA ALA A 578 35.58 20.90 61.14
C ALA A 578 34.39 21.45 61.99
N GLU A 579 33.73 20.65 62.84
CA GLU A 579 33.92 19.22 63.22
C GLU A 579 32.63 18.56 63.79
N GLU A 580 32.70 17.23 64.05
CA GLU A 580 31.84 16.43 64.97
C GLU A 580 30.33 16.26 64.66
N LEU A 581 29.61 15.13 64.85
CA LEU A 581 29.77 13.67 65.18
C LEU A 581 28.51 12.99 64.53
N GLU A 582 28.24 11.68 64.36
CA GLU A 582 28.79 10.33 64.67
C GLU A 582 28.05 9.33 63.70
N ASN A 583 28.32 8.02 63.50
CA ASN A 583 29.38 7.07 63.92
C ASN A 583 29.50 5.87 62.93
N ALA A 584 30.38 4.94 63.28
CA ALA A 584 30.70 3.57 62.85
C ALA A 584 29.54 2.54 62.81
N SER A 585 29.64 1.32 62.24
CA SER A 585 30.75 0.44 61.75
C SER A 585 30.16 -0.74 60.91
N GLN A 586 30.83 -1.69 60.22
CA GLN A 586 32.15 -1.96 59.56
C GLN A 586 31.94 -3.32 58.79
N THR A 587 32.39 -3.59 57.55
CA THR A 587 33.74 -4.03 57.03
C THR A 587 34.45 -5.13 57.86
N GLY A 588 35.00 -6.26 57.35
CA GLY A 588 35.15 -6.87 56.00
C GLY A 588 35.09 -8.43 56.09
N ALA A 589 35.88 -9.31 55.44
CA ALA A 589 36.92 -9.25 54.39
C ALA A 589 37.23 -10.69 53.84
N GLU A 590 38.16 -10.84 52.87
CA GLU A 590 38.77 -12.13 52.38
C GLU A 590 40.06 -12.50 53.22
N PRO A 591 40.84 -13.62 53.02
CA PRO A 591 40.86 -14.64 51.93
C PRO A 591 41.19 -16.13 52.29
N ALA A 592 41.32 -16.96 51.24
CA ALA A 592 42.27 -18.10 51.06
C ALA A 592 42.03 -19.55 51.61
N ALA A 593 42.00 -20.49 50.65
CA ALA A 593 42.69 -21.81 50.55
C ALA A 593 42.32 -23.08 51.38
N ASP A 594 42.35 -24.20 50.65
CA ASP A 594 42.81 -25.58 50.97
C ASP A 594 42.03 -26.64 51.81
N THR A 595 41.71 -27.74 51.09
CA THR A 595 42.07 -29.16 51.42
C THR A 595 41.09 -30.11 52.18
N GLN A 596 40.52 -31.06 51.39
CA GLN A 596 40.16 -32.49 51.65
C GLN A 596 39.02 -32.94 52.63
N GLY A 597 38.32 -34.02 52.21
CA GLY A 597 37.55 -34.95 53.07
C GLY A 597 36.07 -35.20 52.67
N ASN A 598 35.72 -36.22 51.86
CA ASN A 598 35.30 -37.60 52.25
C ASN A 598 34.16 -37.68 53.30
N VAL A 599 33.04 -38.40 53.15
CA VAL A 599 32.47 -39.32 52.10
C VAL A 599 30.90 -39.23 52.15
N THR A 600 29.99 -39.98 51.47
CA THR A 600 29.95 -41.38 50.96
C THR A 600 28.85 -41.60 49.88
N ALA A 601 28.62 -42.87 49.52
CA ALA A 601 27.64 -43.53 48.63
C ALA A 601 26.13 -43.30 48.95
N LEU A 602 25.12 -43.76 48.17
CA LEU A 602 24.97 -44.86 47.17
C LEU A 602 24.27 -44.32 45.88
N GLY A 603 24.42 -44.84 44.65
CA GLY A 603 24.12 -46.20 44.11
C GLY A 603 22.80 -46.12 43.30
N ASP A 604 22.62 -46.58 42.05
CA ASP A 604 23.30 -47.57 41.16
C ASP A 604 23.35 -47.05 39.69
N SER A 605 24.36 -47.34 38.84
CA SER A 605 24.64 -48.56 38.01
C SER A 605 23.61 -48.80 36.87
N ALA A 606 23.93 -49.07 35.59
CA ALA A 606 25.18 -49.19 34.79
C ALA A 606 24.84 -48.91 33.28
N ALA A 607 25.76 -48.45 32.40
CA ALA A 607 26.60 -49.22 31.43
C ALA A 607 25.85 -50.25 30.53
N ASP A 608 26.21 -50.48 29.25
CA ASP A 608 27.41 -50.07 28.48
C ASP A 608 27.16 -50.08 26.93
N ASP A 609 28.26 -50.05 26.16
CA ASP A 609 28.49 -50.35 24.73
C ASP A 609 28.48 -49.22 23.67
N THR A 610 29.41 -49.37 22.71
CA THR A 610 29.99 -48.32 21.84
C THR A 610 30.38 -48.90 20.44
N PRO A 611 31.34 -48.34 19.65
CA PRO A 611 31.21 -47.18 18.75
C PRO A 611 31.51 -47.53 17.25
N ILE A 612 32.14 -46.59 16.50
CA ILE A 612 32.83 -46.72 15.18
C ILE A 612 32.03 -46.37 13.89
N ALA A 613 32.05 -45.07 13.57
CA ALA A 613 32.71 -44.42 12.40
C ALA A 613 32.50 -44.82 10.90
N GLU A 614 32.87 -43.84 10.05
CA GLU A 614 33.42 -43.89 8.67
C GLU A 614 32.56 -43.89 7.36
N THR A 615 32.44 -42.66 6.80
CA THR A 615 32.81 -42.23 5.41
C THR A 615 32.21 -42.81 4.11
N ALA A 616 31.57 -41.87 3.37
CA ALA A 616 31.90 -41.40 2.00
C ALA A 616 31.32 -42.04 0.69
N ASN A 617 31.18 -41.12 -0.31
CA ASN A 617 31.22 -41.25 -1.79
C ASN A 617 30.09 -41.94 -2.62
N ALA A 618 29.25 -41.08 -3.22
CA ALA A 618 29.20 -40.76 -4.68
C ALA A 618 28.63 -41.72 -5.79
N THR A 619 28.25 -41.06 -6.90
CA THR A 619 28.14 -41.50 -8.32
C THR A 619 26.92 -42.27 -8.89
N GLU A 620 26.13 -41.54 -9.70
CA GLU A 620 25.65 -41.81 -11.10
C GLU A 620 24.75 -43.01 -11.54
N ALA A 621 23.71 -42.63 -12.34
CA ALA A 621 22.99 -43.38 -13.41
C ALA A 621 22.16 -44.65 -13.02
N THR A 622 21.12 -45.11 -13.73
CA THR A 622 20.75 -45.09 -15.17
C THR A 622 19.21 -45.04 -15.41
N ASP A 623 18.75 -45.25 -16.66
CA ASP A 623 17.38 -45.10 -17.20
C ASP A 623 16.53 -46.41 -17.29
N GLU A 624 15.31 -46.30 -17.86
CA GLU A 624 14.44 -47.34 -18.49
C GLU A 624 13.46 -48.26 -17.68
N ALA A 625 12.17 -47.89 -17.72
CA ALA A 625 11.04 -48.51 -18.46
C ALA A 625 10.39 -49.91 -18.15
N LEU A 626 9.02 -49.90 -18.13
CA LEU A 626 8.02 -50.98 -18.44
C LEU A 626 7.94 -52.21 -17.49
N PRO A 627 6.92 -53.14 -17.61
CA PRO A 627 5.60 -53.17 -18.29
C PRO A 627 4.40 -53.14 -17.29
N ALA A 628 3.08 -53.19 -17.57
CA ALA A 628 2.17 -53.39 -18.73
C ALA A 628 1.48 -54.79 -18.91
N ALA A 629 0.16 -54.88 -18.62
CA ALA A 629 -0.83 -55.95 -18.98
C ALA A 629 -2.28 -55.38 -18.85
N GLU A 630 -3.14 -55.32 -19.88
CA GLU A 630 -4.07 -56.34 -20.46
C GLU A 630 -5.28 -56.68 -19.55
N THR A 631 -6.55 -56.80 -20.00
CA THR A 631 -7.19 -57.21 -21.29
C THR A 631 -8.21 -56.14 -21.80
N GLY A 632 -8.86 -56.13 -22.99
CA GLY A 632 -9.58 -57.12 -23.83
C GLY A 632 -11.10 -56.83 -23.75
N GLU A 633 -11.94 -56.78 -24.80
CA GLU A 633 -11.85 -57.24 -26.21
C GLU A 633 -12.65 -56.34 -27.21
N LYS A 634 -12.96 -56.80 -28.43
CA LYS A 634 -13.46 -56.01 -29.60
C LYS A 634 -14.91 -56.35 -30.02
N ILE A 635 -15.53 -55.50 -30.86
CA ILE A 635 -16.25 -55.88 -32.11
C ILE A 635 -16.48 -54.64 -33.01
N MET A 636 -16.94 -54.80 -34.26
CA MET A 636 -16.78 -53.85 -35.38
C MET A 636 -18.08 -53.17 -35.91
N ALA A 637 -17.88 -51.96 -36.45
CA ALA A 637 -18.40 -51.41 -37.72
C ALA A 637 -19.88 -51.01 -37.96
N GLU A 638 -20.01 -49.76 -38.45
CA GLU A 638 -20.84 -49.27 -39.58
C GLU A 638 -22.31 -48.83 -39.39
N SER A 639 -22.71 -47.92 -40.29
CA SER A 639 -24.04 -47.37 -40.60
C SER A 639 -24.58 -46.16 -39.82
N ALA A 640 -25.32 -45.33 -40.55
CA ALA A 640 -25.77 -43.99 -40.21
C ALA A 640 -26.94 -43.93 -39.20
N GLY A 641 -27.04 -42.82 -38.47
CA GLY A 641 -28.19 -42.48 -37.62
C GLY A 641 -28.25 -40.98 -37.32
N ALA A 642 -29.46 -40.41 -37.27
CA ALA A 642 -29.68 -38.98 -37.00
C ALA A 642 -29.51 -38.63 -35.51
N ALA A 643 -29.21 -37.35 -35.22
CA ALA A 643 -29.18 -36.84 -33.85
C ALA A 643 -30.60 -36.83 -33.24
N PRO A 644 -30.79 -37.25 -31.97
CA PRO A 644 -32.11 -37.36 -31.36
C PRO A 644 -32.68 -36.00 -30.97
N GLN A 645 -33.98 -35.82 -31.19
CA GLN A 645 -34.78 -34.73 -30.63
C GLN A 645 -35.22 -35.08 -29.19
N SER A 646 -35.34 -34.06 -28.34
CA SER A 646 -36.06 -34.16 -27.06
C SER A 646 -37.09 -33.03 -26.97
N ASN A 647 -38.33 -33.31 -27.37
CA ASN A 647 -39.46 -32.40 -27.12
C ASN A 647 -39.71 -32.29 -25.62
N VAL A 648 -39.99 -31.07 -25.15
CA VAL A 648 -40.73 -30.83 -23.91
C VAL A 648 -41.78 -29.76 -24.23
N ASP A 649 -43.05 -30.17 -24.24
CA ASP A 649 -44.14 -29.33 -24.74
C ASP A 649 -44.55 -28.22 -23.76
N HIS A 650 -44.35 -26.97 -24.15
CA HIS A 650 -45.05 -25.81 -23.57
C HIS A 650 -46.23 -25.39 -24.43
N ALA A 651 -47.18 -26.31 -24.58
CA ALA A 651 -48.47 -26.06 -25.22
C ALA A 651 -49.42 -25.32 -24.26
N GLY A 652 -49.50 -23.99 -24.37
CA GLY A 652 -50.54 -23.21 -23.68
C GLY A 652 -50.36 -21.69 -23.65
N MET A 653 -51.48 -20.98 -23.85
CA MET A 653 -51.72 -19.59 -23.42
C MET A 653 -51.13 -18.39 -24.22
N PHE A 654 -50.68 -18.56 -25.46
CA PHE A 654 -50.43 -17.40 -26.35
C PHE A 654 -50.86 -17.62 -27.81
N ASP A 655 -51.82 -16.80 -28.29
CA ASP A 655 -52.04 -16.57 -29.72
C ASP A 655 -50.76 -16.00 -30.34
N LYS A 656 -50.20 -16.72 -31.33
CA LYS A 656 -49.07 -16.23 -32.11
C LYS A 656 -49.53 -15.09 -33.03
N LYS A 657 -48.95 -13.90 -32.85
CA LYS A 657 -49.05 -12.81 -33.82
C LYS A 657 -47.73 -12.65 -34.56
N ALA A 658 -47.81 -12.37 -35.86
CA ALA A 658 -46.69 -12.20 -36.78
C ALA A 658 -45.96 -10.85 -36.60
N THR A 659 -45.71 -10.43 -35.36
CA THR A 659 -45.04 -9.18 -35.01
C THR A 659 -43.60 -9.46 -34.57
N LEU A 660 -42.63 -8.90 -35.30
CA LEU A 660 -41.22 -8.95 -34.96
C LEU A 660 -40.75 -7.64 -34.31
N TYR A 661 -39.87 -7.77 -33.33
CA TYR A 661 -38.98 -6.72 -32.83
C TYR A 661 -37.68 -6.72 -33.64
N VAL A 662 -37.20 -5.53 -34.01
CA VAL A 662 -35.94 -5.33 -34.75
C VAL A 662 -35.06 -4.35 -33.98
N GLY A 663 -33.95 -4.81 -33.43
CA GLY A 663 -33.00 -4.05 -32.62
C GLY A 663 -31.64 -3.83 -33.29
N ASN A 664 -30.85 -2.93 -32.69
CA ASN A 664 -29.51 -2.50 -33.16
C ASN A 664 -29.49 -1.87 -34.57
N LEU A 665 -30.59 -1.21 -34.95
CA LEU A 665 -30.67 -0.43 -36.18
C LEU A 665 -29.71 0.76 -36.15
N PHE A 666 -29.25 1.20 -37.33
CA PHE A 666 -28.57 2.48 -37.47
C PHE A 666 -29.58 3.63 -37.30
N PHE A 667 -29.14 4.77 -36.74
CA PHE A 667 -30.08 5.80 -36.24
C PHE A 667 -30.84 6.55 -37.33
N ASP A 668 -30.28 6.63 -38.54
CA ASP A 668 -30.85 7.33 -39.68
C ASP A 668 -31.78 6.45 -40.55
N VAL A 669 -31.89 5.15 -40.25
CA VAL A 669 -32.77 4.20 -40.97
C VAL A 669 -34.22 4.66 -40.88
N THR A 670 -34.91 4.71 -42.02
CA THR A 670 -36.35 5.04 -42.06
C THR A 670 -37.22 3.80 -42.05
N GLU A 671 -38.50 3.98 -41.70
CA GLU A 671 -39.51 2.92 -41.79
C GLU A 671 -39.65 2.39 -43.24
N THR A 672 -39.35 3.22 -44.26
CA THR A 672 -39.39 2.77 -45.66
C THR A 672 -38.27 1.79 -46.00
N ASP A 673 -37.12 1.88 -45.33
CA ASP A 673 -35.95 1.03 -45.61
C ASP A 673 -36.10 -0.34 -44.96
N ILE A 674 -36.66 -0.38 -43.74
CA ILE A 674 -37.08 -1.62 -43.09
C ILE A 674 -38.15 -2.32 -43.94
N VAL A 675 -39.16 -1.59 -44.45
CA VAL A 675 -40.19 -2.18 -45.32
C VAL A 675 -39.59 -2.77 -46.60
N LYS A 676 -38.64 -2.09 -47.27
CA LYS A 676 -37.96 -2.63 -48.47
C LYS A 676 -37.26 -3.96 -48.21
N GLU A 677 -36.56 -4.08 -47.09
CA GLU A 677 -35.79 -5.29 -46.78
C GLU A 677 -36.68 -6.43 -46.27
N PHE A 678 -37.63 -6.14 -45.38
CA PHE A 678 -38.53 -7.16 -44.80
C PHE A 678 -39.60 -7.65 -45.80
N ALA A 679 -39.97 -6.85 -46.81
CA ALA A 679 -40.89 -7.27 -47.89
C ALA A 679 -40.38 -8.46 -48.71
N ARG A 680 -39.08 -8.81 -48.63
CA ARG A 680 -38.49 -10.00 -49.27
C ARG A 680 -39.00 -11.33 -48.70
N PHE A 681 -39.59 -11.32 -47.50
CA PHE A 681 -40.03 -12.51 -46.78
C PHE A 681 -41.56 -12.64 -46.72
N GLY A 682 -42.28 -11.55 -46.99
CA GLY A 682 -43.73 -11.51 -47.12
C GLY A 682 -44.30 -10.10 -46.96
N THR A 683 -45.63 -9.96 -47.07
CA THR A 683 -46.28 -8.65 -46.99
C THR A 683 -46.20 -8.06 -45.58
N VAL A 684 -45.54 -6.92 -45.45
CA VAL A 684 -45.47 -6.14 -44.21
C VAL A 684 -46.76 -5.34 -44.04
N SER A 685 -47.59 -5.72 -43.07
CA SER A 685 -48.82 -5.02 -42.69
C SER A 685 -48.55 -3.68 -42.01
N ARG A 686 -47.43 -3.56 -41.26
CA ARG A 686 -47.03 -2.34 -40.56
C ARG A 686 -45.54 -2.34 -40.23
N CYS A 687 -44.92 -1.17 -40.29
CA CYS A 687 -43.63 -0.92 -39.65
C CYS A 687 -43.77 0.27 -38.68
N LYS A 688 -43.00 0.29 -37.59
CA LYS A 688 -42.85 1.44 -36.70
C LYS A 688 -41.49 1.47 -36.02
N ILE A 689 -40.72 2.54 -36.20
CA ILE A 689 -39.47 2.79 -35.46
C ILE A 689 -39.78 3.54 -34.17
N VAL A 690 -39.15 3.15 -33.06
CA VAL A 690 -39.32 3.85 -31.78
C VAL A 690 -38.39 5.05 -31.74
N ARG A 691 -38.99 6.24 -31.64
CA ARG A 691 -38.30 7.53 -31.52
C ARG A 691 -38.38 8.06 -30.09
N ASP A 692 -37.47 8.95 -29.72
CA ASP A 692 -37.51 9.67 -28.46
C ASP A 692 -38.40 10.92 -28.52
N SER A 693 -38.65 11.54 -27.35
CA SER A 693 -39.28 12.86 -27.18
C SER A 693 -38.74 13.95 -28.11
N ARG A 694 -37.48 13.82 -28.58
CA ARG A 694 -36.80 14.74 -29.51
C ARG A 694 -36.83 14.30 -30.99
N GLY A 695 -37.65 13.30 -31.36
CA GLY A 695 -37.79 12.80 -32.73
C GLY A 695 -36.68 11.86 -33.24
N LEU A 696 -35.53 11.82 -32.55
CA LEU A 696 -34.41 10.91 -32.84
C LEU A 696 -34.79 9.43 -32.65
N SER A 697 -34.27 8.55 -33.52
CA SER A 697 -34.47 7.09 -33.40
C SER A 697 -33.80 6.53 -32.14
N LYS A 698 -34.41 5.53 -31.50
CA LYS A 698 -33.80 4.75 -30.39
C LYS A 698 -33.02 3.52 -30.88
N GLY A 699 -32.86 3.33 -32.19
CA GLY A 699 -32.14 2.18 -32.77
C GLY A 699 -32.90 0.86 -32.72
N PHE A 700 -34.23 0.90 -32.54
CA PHE A 700 -35.10 -0.28 -32.63
C PHE A 700 -36.51 0.06 -33.14
N GLY A 701 -37.21 -0.96 -33.64
CA GLY A 701 -38.57 -0.85 -34.16
C GLY A 701 -39.33 -2.17 -34.13
N TYR A 702 -40.54 -2.15 -34.67
CA TYR A 702 -41.45 -3.29 -34.77
C TYR A 702 -41.98 -3.44 -36.20
N VAL A 703 -42.19 -4.68 -36.63
CA VAL A 703 -42.69 -5.04 -37.97
C VAL A 703 -43.83 -6.06 -37.81
N ASP A 704 -45.05 -5.72 -38.24
CA ASP A 704 -46.19 -6.64 -38.33
C ASP A 704 -46.24 -7.22 -39.75
N PHE A 705 -46.22 -8.54 -39.90
CA PHE A 705 -46.47 -9.25 -41.16
C PHE A 705 -47.95 -9.63 -41.34
N SER A 706 -48.35 -9.99 -42.57
CA SER A 706 -49.70 -10.51 -42.87
C SER A 706 -49.86 -12.01 -42.53
N THR A 707 -48.80 -12.79 -42.62
CA THR A 707 -48.75 -14.23 -42.34
C THR A 707 -47.66 -14.54 -41.32
N GLN A 708 -47.86 -15.57 -40.49
CA GLN A 708 -46.85 -15.97 -39.51
C GLN A 708 -45.60 -16.55 -40.18
N GLU A 709 -45.79 -17.38 -41.21
CA GLU A 709 -44.71 -17.98 -42.02
C GLU A 709 -43.70 -16.95 -42.55
N ALA A 710 -44.16 -15.74 -42.92
CA ALA A 710 -43.29 -14.64 -43.35
C ALA A 710 -42.47 -14.03 -42.21
N ALA A 711 -43.04 -13.94 -41.00
CA ALA A 711 -42.32 -13.48 -39.82
C ALA A 711 -41.29 -14.52 -39.36
N ASP A 712 -41.65 -15.80 -39.40
CA ASP A 712 -40.78 -16.91 -39.03
C ASP A 712 -39.58 -17.00 -40.01
N ALA A 713 -39.83 -16.90 -41.33
CA ALA A 713 -38.77 -16.87 -42.35
C ALA A 713 -37.90 -15.60 -42.32
N ALA A 714 -38.45 -14.45 -41.93
CA ALA A 714 -37.68 -13.22 -41.73
C ALA A 714 -36.79 -13.31 -40.48
N LEU A 715 -37.29 -13.92 -39.40
CA LEU A 715 -36.54 -14.14 -38.16
C LEU A 715 -35.28 -14.98 -38.40
N GLU A 716 -35.40 -16.12 -39.08
CA GLU A 716 -34.27 -17.02 -39.37
C GLU A 716 -33.18 -16.37 -40.22
N ARG A 717 -33.56 -15.53 -41.20
CA ARG A 717 -32.64 -15.01 -42.22
C ARG A 717 -32.08 -13.63 -41.91
N LEU A 718 -32.81 -12.78 -41.19
CA LEU A 718 -32.37 -11.41 -40.86
C LEU A 718 -31.74 -11.28 -39.47
N ASN A 719 -31.96 -12.21 -38.54
CA ASN A 719 -31.30 -12.12 -37.24
C ASN A 719 -29.77 -12.25 -37.36
N MET A 720 -29.02 -11.34 -36.74
CA MET A 720 -27.56 -11.20 -36.82
C MET A 720 -27.00 -10.86 -38.22
N SER A 721 -27.86 -10.62 -39.22
CA SER A 721 -27.51 -10.12 -40.55
C SER A 721 -27.01 -8.66 -40.49
N LEU A 722 -26.28 -8.22 -41.53
CA LEU A 722 -25.61 -6.93 -41.56
C LEU A 722 -26.38 -5.93 -42.45
N PHE A 723 -26.93 -4.88 -41.82
CA PHE A 723 -27.77 -3.85 -42.43
C PHE A 723 -27.25 -2.46 -42.04
N GLU A 724 -27.02 -1.57 -43.01
CA GLU A 724 -26.43 -0.23 -42.83
C GLU A 724 -25.22 -0.21 -41.86
N GLY A 725 -24.27 -1.11 -42.09
CA GLY A 725 -23.02 -1.23 -41.31
C GLY A 725 -23.16 -1.86 -39.91
N ARG A 726 -24.36 -2.24 -39.46
CA ARG A 726 -24.61 -2.86 -38.14
C ARG A 726 -25.22 -4.25 -38.26
N ARG A 727 -24.96 -5.11 -37.26
CA ARG A 727 -25.66 -6.40 -37.14
C ARG A 727 -27.01 -6.18 -36.46
N ILE A 728 -28.11 -6.40 -37.16
CA ILE A 728 -29.46 -6.26 -36.58
C ILE A 728 -29.85 -7.51 -35.78
N THR A 729 -30.67 -7.32 -34.75
CA THR A 729 -31.21 -8.42 -33.93
C THR A 729 -32.71 -8.51 -34.16
N VAL A 730 -33.19 -9.67 -34.59
CA VAL A 730 -34.62 -9.90 -34.86
C VAL A 730 -35.14 -10.94 -33.87
N GLN A 731 -36.31 -10.67 -33.27
CA GLN A 731 -36.98 -11.52 -32.28
C GLN A 731 -38.50 -11.37 -32.41
N TYR A 732 -39.30 -12.32 -31.92
CA TYR A 732 -40.74 -12.07 -31.77
C TYR A 732 -40.99 -10.95 -30.75
N ALA A 733 -41.91 -10.04 -31.05
CA ALA A 733 -42.26 -8.97 -30.11
C ALA A 733 -43.05 -9.52 -28.93
N ALA A 734 -42.51 -9.37 -27.71
CA ALA A 734 -43.26 -9.65 -26.49
C ALA A 734 -44.57 -8.83 -26.48
N ARG A 735 -45.71 -9.51 -26.26
CA ARG A 735 -47.05 -8.91 -26.32
C ARG A 735 -47.13 -7.69 -25.41
N ASN A 736 -47.50 -6.53 -25.98
CA ASN A 736 -47.73 -5.30 -25.21
C ASN A 736 -48.66 -5.59 -24.02
N SER A 737 -48.14 -5.42 -22.80
CA SER A 737 -48.83 -5.81 -21.57
C SER A 737 -49.99 -4.87 -21.19
N SER A 738 -50.19 -3.79 -21.92
CA SER A 738 -51.14 -2.70 -21.64
C SER A 738 -52.61 -3.11 -21.49
N VAL A 739 -52.99 -4.33 -21.88
CA VAL A 739 -54.33 -4.91 -21.66
C VAL A 739 -54.34 -5.94 -20.52
N LEU A 740 -53.22 -6.63 -20.27
CA LEU A 740 -53.10 -7.61 -19.18
C LEU A 740 -52.82 -6.93 -17.83
N ASP A 741 -52.14 -5.79 -17.82
CA ASP A 741 -51.84 -5.05 -16.58
C ASP A 741 -53.11 -4.52 -15.89
N GLN A 742 -54.21 -4.29 -16.61
CA GLN A 742 -55.49 -3.89 -15.98
C GLN A 742 -56.14 -5.03 -15.18
N GLN A 743 -56.06 -6.28 -15.63
CA GLN A 743 -56.62 -7.44 -14.92
C GLN A 743 -55.66 -8.05 -13.88
N ARG A 744 -54.36 -7.73 -13.93
CA ARG A 744 -53.35 -8.24 -12.99
C ARG A 744 -53.12 -7.35 -11.76
N VAL A 745 -53.81 -6.21 -11.67
CA VAL A 745 -53.68 -5.24 -10.55
C VAL A 745 -54.49 -5.64 -9.31
N GLU A 746 -55.65 -6.30 -9.46
CA GLU A 746 -56.51 -6.64 -8.31
C GLU A 746 -55.96 -7.81 -7.46
N ASN A 747 -55.28 -8.77 -8.07
CA ASN A 747 -54.75 -9.97 -7.40
C ASN A 747 -53.24 -9.90 -7.17
N LYS A 748 -52.81 -8.89 -6.41
CA LYS A 748 -51.47 -8.82 -5.83
C LYS A 748 -51.57 -8.81 -4.30
N PRO A 749 -50.84 -9.67 -3.57
CA PRO A 749 -50.83 -9.62 -2.10
C PRO A 749 -50.30 -8.26 -1.64
N THR A 750 -51.11 -7.54 -0.87
CA THR A 750 -50.70 -6.30 -0.24
C THR A 750 -49.67 -6.59 0.86
N ASN A 751 -48.66 -5.74 0.97
CA ASN A 751 -47.69 -5.82 2.06
C ASN A 751 -48.42 -5.68 3.42
N PRO A 752 -47.93 -6.31 4.51
CA PRO A 752 -48.58 -6.21 5.82
C PRO A 752 -48.65 -4.74 6.30
N PRO A 753 -49.73 -4.35 7.00
CA PRO A 753 -50.00 -2.96 7.32
C PRO A 753 -48.91 -2.36 8.22
N SER A 754 -48.24 -1.32 7.72
CA SER A 754 -47.11 -0.67 8.37
C SER A 754 -47.38 0.83 8.60
N LYS A 755 -46.53 1.50 9.39
CA LYS A 755 -46.62 2.95 9.64
C LYS A 755 -46.21 3.84 8.45
N THR A 756 -45.80 3.24 7.33
CA THR A 756 -45.18 3.96 6.21
C THR A 756 -45.79 3.52 4.88
N LEU A 757 -46.35 4.46 4.13
CA LEU A 757 -46.91 4.21 2.80
C LEU A 757 -45.89 4.56 1.72
N PHE A 758 -45.72 3.68 0.74
CA PHE A 758 -45.13 3.99 -0.55
C PHE A 758 -46.21 4.49 -1.50
N ILE A 759 -45.96 5.60 -2.18
CA ILE A 759 -46.86 6.20 -3.16
C ILE A 759 -46.09 6.33 -4.48
N GLY A 760 -46.45 5.51 -5.47
CA GLY A 760 -45.87 5.53 -6.81
C GLY A 760 -46.84 6.03 -7.89
N ASN A 761 -46.33 6.13 -9.12
CA ASN A 761 -47.05 6.66 -10.30
C ASN A 761 -47.43 8.16 -10.19
N MET A 762 -46.71 8.93 -9.37
CA MET A 762 -46.88 10.38 -9.31
C MET A 762 -46.38 11.04 -10.61
N SER A 763 -46.97 12.16 -11.01
CA SER A 763 -46.45 12.91 -12.17
C SER A 763 -45.07 13.51 -11.87
N PHE A 764 -44.21 13.57 -12.88
CA PHE A 764 -42.90 14.25 -12.80
C PHE A 764 -43.02 15.78 -12.71
N GLU A 765 -44.19 16.31 -13.06
CA GLU A 765 -44.54 17.74 -13.04
C GLU A 765 -45.22 18.15 -11.73
N MET A 766 -45.47 17.20 -10.83
CA MET A 766 -46.21 17.43 -9.58
C MET A 766 -45.38 18.28 -8.60
N THR A 767 -45.97 19.37 -8.11
CA THR A 767 -45.29 20.32 -7.22
C THR A 767 -45.50 20.00 -5.74
N ASP A 768 -44.66 20.54 -4.85
CA ASP A 768 -44.83 20.42 -3.40
C ASP A 768 -46.19 20.98 -2.91
N ARG A 769 -46.75 21.96 -3.64
CA ARG A 769 -48.09 22.49 -3.40
C ARG A 769 -49.17 21.44 -3.71
N ASP A 770 -49.01 20.69 -4.80
CA ASP A 770 -49.94 19.62 -5.19
C ASP A 770 -49.82 18.42 -4.23
N LEU A 771 -48.61 18.12 -3.77
CA LEU A 771 -48.36 17.10 -2.75
C LEU A 771 -48.99 17.51 -1.40
N THR A 772 -48.81 18.77 -0.99
CA THR A 772 -49.49 19.32 0.19
C THR A 772 -51.02 19.26 0.03
N ALA A 773 -51.55 19.51 -1.17
CA ALA A 773 -52.99 19.38 -1.45
C ALA A 773 -53.49 17.94 -1.43
N LEU A 774 -52.70 16.97 -1.90
CA LEU A 774 -53.02 15.54 -1.88
C LEU A 774 -53.25 15.03 -0.44
N PHE A 775 -52.42 15.45 0.52
CA PHE A 775 -52.53 15.07 1.92
C PHE A 775 -53.55 15.92 2.73
N ARG A 776 -54.20 16.93 2.14
CA ARG A 776 -55.31 17.63 2.83
C ARG A 776 -56.44 16.65 3.16
N GLY A 777 -56.86 16.68 4.42
CA GLY A 777 -57.84 15.75 5.00
C GLY A 777 -57.24 14.52 5.67
N VAL A 778 -55.98 14.17 5.38
CA VAL A 778 -55.29 13.04 6.01
C VAL A 778 -54.73 13.48 7.37
N ARG A 779 -55.02 12.72 8.43
CA ARG A 779 -54.54 13.00 9.80
C ARG A 779 -53.29 12.19 10.12
N ASN A 780 -52.52 12.65 11.12
CA ASN A 780 -51.38 11.95 11.72
C ASN A 780 -50.23 11.60 10.75
N VAL A 781 -50.04 12.38 9.69
CA VAL A 781 -48.83 12.37 8.84
C VAL A 781 -47.68 13.03 9.61
N ILE A 782 -46.49 12.42 9.60
CA ILE A 782 -45.26 12.95 10.20
C ILE A 782 -44.42 13.66 9.14
N ASP A 783 -44.15 12.99 8.02
CA ASP A 783 -43.22 13.41 6.97
C ASP A 783 -43.62 12.76 5.62
N VAL A 784 -43.30 13.41 4.51
CA VAL A 784 -43.54 12.91 3.14
C VAL A 784 -42.32 13.17 2.28
N ARG A 785 -41.51 12.13 2.09
CA ARG A 785 -40.23 12.19 1.37
C ARG A 785 -40.41 11.77 -0.08
N VAL A 786 -40.41 12.75 -0.99
CA VAL A 786 -40.32 12.50 -2.44
C VAL A 786 -38.93 11.96 -2.78
N ALA A 787 -38.86 10.90 -3.56
CA ALA A 787 -37.57 10.40 -4.04
C ALA A 787 -37.09 11.25 -5.23
N ILE A 788 -35.96 11.94 -5.07
CA ILE A 788 -35.35 12.80 -6.09
C ILE A 788 -34.09 12.14 -6.65
N ASP A 789 -33.81 12.28 -7.95
CA ASP A 789 -32.52 11.89 -8.53
C ASP A 789 -31.43 12.88 -8.11
N ARG A 790 -30.47 12.39 -7.31
CA ARG A 790 -29.33 13.14 -6.78
C ARG A 790 -28.44 13.78 -7.86
N ARG A 791 -28.50 13.31 -9.11
CA ARG A 791 -27.70 13.85 -10.22
C ARG A 791 -28.40 14.93 -11.05
N THR A 792 -29.74 14.96 -11.07
CA THR A 792 -30.53 15.88 -11.92
C THR A 792 -31.47 16.80 -11.15
N GLY A 793 -31.75 16.52 -9.87
CA GLY A 793 -32.72 17.26 -9.07
C GLY A 793 -34.19 16.98 -9.44
N GLN A 794 -34.47 16.08 -10.39
CA GLN A 794 -35.83 15.75 -10.80
C GLN A 794 -36.46 14.68 -9.88
N PRO A 795 -37.78 14.75 -9.60
CA PRO A 795 -38.49 13.73 -8.84
C PRO A 795 -38.52 12.40 -9.63
N ARG A 796 -38.53 11.27 -8.92
CA ARG A 796 -38.50 9.91 -9.50
C ARG A 796 -39.89 9.28 -9.66
N GLY A 797 -40.96 10.07 -9.54
CA GLY A 797 -42.35 9.60 -9.67
C GLY A 797 -42.88 8.79 -8.48
N PHE A 798 -42.19 8.81 -7.33
CA PHE A 798 -42.65 8.17 -6.09
C PHE A 798 -42.21 8.90 -4.82
N ALA A 799 -42.93 8.67 -3.73
CA ALA A 799 -42.67 9.19 -2.39
C ALA A 799 -42.91 8.12 -1.31
N HIS A 800 -42.39 8.37 -0.11
CA HIS A 800 -42.73 7.64 1.12
C HIS A 800 -43.39 8.61 2.12
N ALA A 801 -44.51 8.21 2.70
CA ALA A 801 -45.22 8.99 3.72
C ALA A 801 -45.25 8.23 5.06
N ASP A 802 -44.79 8.88 6.11
CA ASP A 802 -44.67 8.31 7.46
C ASP A 802 -45.84 8.77 8.34
N PHE A 803 -46.40 7.85 9.11
CA PHE A 803 -47.56 8.08 9.98
C PHE A 803 -47.26 7.76 11.43
N ILE A 804 -47.92 8.46 12.36
CA ILE A 804 -47.84 8.18 13.79
C ILE A 804 -48.36 6.77 14.09
N ASP A 805 -49.48 6.37 13.48
CA ASP A 805 -50.18 5.12 13.74
C ASP A 805 -50.51 4.33 12.47
N VAL A 806 -50.46 3.00 12.59
CA VAL A 806 -50.87 2.07 11.52
C VAL A 806 -52.35 2.27 11.15
N LYS A 807 -53.20 2.65 12.11
CA LYS A 807 -54.62 2.99 11.84
C LYS A 807 -54.76 4.17 10.88
N SER A 808 -53.98 5.24 11.10
CA SER A 808 -53.97 6.40 10.20
C SER A 808 -53.35 6.08 8.83
N ALA A 809 -52.35 5.18 8.78
CA ALA A 809 -51.82 4.68 7.51
C ALA A 809 -52.87 3.85 6.73
N MET A 810 -53.69 3.03 7.39
CA MET A 810 -54.79 2.29 6.74
C MET A 810 -55.87 3.23 6.18
N GLU A 811 -56.29 4.23 6.95
CA GLU A 811 -57.26 5.24 6.52
C GLU A 811 -56.72 6.08 5.35
N ALA A 812 -55.46 6.52 5.44
CA ALA A 812 -54.77 7.24 4.37
C ALA A 812 -54.61 6.40 3.11
N MET A 813 -54.29 5.10 3.22
CA MET A 813 -54.16 4.21 2.06
C MET A 813 -55.46 4.16 1.25
N LYS A 814 -56.61 4.04 1.93
CA LYS A 814 -57.92 4.08 1.25
C LYS A 814 -58.14 5.43 0.54
N LEU A 815 -57.99 6.54 1.28
CA LEU A 815 -58.21 7.90 0.76
C LEU A 815 -57.24 8.33 -0.36
N LEU A 816 -56.05 7.73 -0.44
CA LEU A 816 -55.03 8.04 -1.45
C LEU A 816 -55.12 7.12 -2.68
N SER A 817 -55.61 5.89 -2.53
CA SER A 817 -55.80 4.94 -3.66
C SER A 817 -56.96 5.34 -4.57
N GLU A 818 -57.96 6.03 -4.02
CA GLU A 818 -59.11 6.55 -4.77
C GLU A 818 -58.81 7.87 -5.51
N LYS A 819 -57.66 8.53 -5.24
CA LYS A 819 -57.31 9.82 -5.84
C LYS A 819 -56.55 9.69 -7.16
N GLU A 820 -57.02 10.44 -8.15
CA GLU A 820 -56.39 10.60 -9.46
C GLU A 820 -55.88 12.04 -9.62
N ILE A 821 -54.65 12.21 -10.12
CA ILE A 821 -54.02 13.53 -10.34
C ILE A 821 -53.32 13.54 -11.70
N TYR A 822 -53.43 14.61 -12.48
CA TYR A 822 -52.83 14.73 -13.82
C TYR A 822 -53.19 13.55 -14.76
N GLY A 823 -54.40 13.00 -14.63
CA GLY A 823 -54.87 11.83 -15.39
C GLY A 823 -54.17 10.51 -15.03
N ARG A 824 -53.61 10.40 -13.82
CA ARG A 824 -52.90 9.21 -13.33
C ARG A 824 -53.40 8.82 -11.94
N LYS A 825 -53.82 7.57 -11.80
CA LYS A 825 -54.14 6.98 -10.49
C LYS A 825 -52.86 6.68 -9.73
N LEU A 826 -52.84 7.07 -8.46
CA LEU A 826 -51.70 6.80 -7.58
C LEU A 826 -51.67 5.31 -7.21
N ARG A 827 -50.47 4.72 -7.17
CA ARG A 827 -50.29 3.37 -6.63
C ARG A 827 -49.81 3.48 -5.19
N VAL A 828 -50.66 3.09 -4.24
CA VAL A 828 -50.32 3.07 -2.81
C VAL A 828 -50.08 1.64 -2.35
N ASP A 829 -48.97 1.41 -1.65
CA ASP A 829 -48.58 0.13 -1.02
C ASP A 829 -48.02 0.43 0.39
N TYR A 830 -48.10 -0.48 1.36
CA TYR A 830 -47.28 -0.34 2.57
C TYR A 830 -45.80 -0.57 2.23
N SER A 831 -44.90 0.31 2.67
CA SER A 831 -43.47 0.05 2.56
C SER A 831 -42.97 -0.84 3.70
N TYR A 832 -42.02 -1.73 3.35
CA TYR A 832 -41.17 -2.38 4.32
C TYR A 832 -40.36 -1.32 5.09
N SER A 833 -40.38 -1.39 6.42
CA SER A 833 -39.42 -0.65 7.25
C SER A 833 -38.00 -1.12 6.91
N SER A 834 -37.01 -0.22 6.96
CA SER A 834 -35.61 -0.56 6.66
C SER A 834 -35.02 -1.63 7.60
N ALA A 835 -35.67 -1.91 8.74
CA ALA A 835 -35.31 -3.00 9.64
C ALA A 835 -35.71 -4.41 9.14
N ASN A 836 -36.75 -4.53 8.31
CA ASN A 836 -37.30 -5.81 7.84
C ASN A 836 -37.50 -5.78 6.32
N ARG A 837 -36.40 -5.92 5.57
CA ARG A 837 -36.44 -6.10 4.12
C ARG A 837 -36.66 -7.58 3.81
N ALA A 838 -37.69 -7.92 3.04
CA ALA A 838 -37.94 -9.30 2.62
C ALA A 838 -36.74 -9.88 1.84
N PRO A 839 -36.44 -11.19 1.96
CA PRO A 839 -35.42 -11.84 1.16
C PRO A 839 -35.77 -11.76 -0.33
N ARG A 840 -34.76 -11.82 -1.20
CA ARG A 840 -34.97 -12.00 -2.64
C ARG A 840 -35.32 -13.47 -2.91
N ASN A 841 -36.09 -13.70 -3.96
CA ASN A 841 -36.22 -15.04 -4.55
C ASN A 841 -34.91 -15.38 -5.26
N ASP A 842 -33.99 -16.01 -4.55
CA ASP A 842 -32.95 -16.82 -5.16
C ASP A 842 -33.59 -18.18 -5.51
N GLN A 843 -33.36 -18.70 -6.72
CA GLN A 843 -33.85 -20.04 -7.07
C GLN A 843 -33.03 -21.09 -6.32
N PRO A 844 -33.64 -22.18 -5.82
CA PRO A 844 -32.87 -23.28 -5.25
C PRO A 844 -31.96 -23.89 -6.33
N PRO A 845 -30.75 -24.35 -5.98
CA PRO A 845 -29.88 -25.02 -6.94
C PRO A 845 -30.54 -26.30 -7.45
N GLN A 846 -30.33 -26.58 -8.75
CA GLN A 846 -30.60 -27.91 -9.30
C GLN A 846 -29.42 -28.83 -8.91
N ASN A 847 -29.74 -30.08 -8.59
CA ASN A 847 -28.77 -31.15 -8.33
C ASN A 847 -28.12 -31.63 -9.63
#